data_AF-A0AAQ0ELT3-F1
#
_entry.id   AF-A0AAQ0ELT3-F1
#
_cell.length_a   1.000
_cell.length_b   1.000
_cell.length_c   1.000
_cell.angle_alpha   90.00
_cell.angle_beta   90.00
_cell.angle_gamma   90.00
#
_symmetry.space_group_name_H-M   'P 1'
#
loop_
_entity.id
_entity.type
_entity.pdbx_description
1 polymer ?
#
loop_
_entity_poly.entity_id
_entity_poly.type
_entity_poly.pdbx_seq_one_letter_code
_entity_poly.pdbx_strand_id
1 'polypeptide(L)'
;MKKKRCKPLSVPEKANRLLVGFIIALSIITLRIWHVAVVQHDKKKEEAYRPQHRNIPEHCDRAGICDRFGRTLAENVLQYNVGISYRAIRDIPTRVWHTDASGNKKLVPVRKDYIKKFANFLAQELHMDCNFVEDTIHAKASVLGSVPYIIQANVSERTFLRLKMLEKDWPGLHVESSVRRHYPEGRTVAELLGYVGPISTEEHKKITRELGNLRECIRAYEEGEDPKFPSGISSIDQIRKLLRELEMHAYGLNSLIGKLGVEAFCDRKLRGLIGKRSMLVDRRGNFIQEVEGSSVGIPGKKIQLTISTELQAFAHELLAEHERGEAFRDYKQWRQQQYLPPFFPWIKGGAIIAMDPKNGQILAMASSPRYDNNDFINMKDSPNQEECRSSVLRWLENLEYLGEIFDRRVPLRRERLNPLTGEYFDEELSFSYRAFLDFILPDTSKVKQILCDKGSVGLSIYLQSIVTQLLEMFDSEEKDCGLIFDVLFPKEEGHEPIGEVTSLKRQTLFKKVLLERKEEIQELRERCSSIFMELPANYDKVLFLDLLRAAVDPERVSISLLSEIGHMSILDFVDCQGHFIALRKSFSKLMENVFIDQDFAAWREEHFTQFLKQKREEEFCRKQRYPTPYVDYLTEERSRQYALFCQKHMDSFIAFLLSDKEPPPDNLYYQEIACWRQELRSGAYRALNWREHYDFLQKRLTHTSYDLCELFAAFREFAELKRPLYGQYPLTLTRNIEQTEQDLIASFYPLYGYGYLSAHAFGQAATLGSIFKLVSAYSVLAQHVSDSEDLSKLLVIIDKQSLGCRYGKPHVGFFKDGSPITSFFKGGMLPGNDYSGRGYIDLISALEMSSNPYFSLLVSEYLSDPEDLCEAAKLFGFGEKTGLGLPGEYAGRVPIDVAYNRSGLYATAIGQHTLVVTPLQTAVMMATLVNGGIVYQPSLIQGEWCEGKFSPAAIKKKREIFLPDSIVQLFKKGMHNVIWGQYGTTRFMRQRFAPEQLSRIIGKTSTAEVIARVGLDRERGRMKLKDVWFAAVGYEDEALTLPDIVVVVYLRLGEFGRDAAPMAVRMIEKWEEIRKKSLD
;
A
#
# COMPACT_ATOMS: atom_id res chain seq x y z
N MET A 1 -33.94 27.69 -102.35
CA MET A 1 -35.24 27.03 -102.12
C MET A 1 -36.08 27.84 -101.13
N LYS A 2 -37.36 28.05 -101.43
CA LYS A 2 -38.29 29.04 -100.87
C LYS A 2 -38.40 28.97 -99.32
N LYS A 3 -37.92 30.01 -98.62
CA LYS A 3 -38.32 30.33 -97.23
C LYS A 3 -39.76 30.87 -97.26
N LYS A 4 -40.72 30.10 -96.75
CA LYS A 4 -42.10 30.54 -96.53
C LYS A 4 -42.09 31.72 -95.54
N ARG A 5 -42.49 32.91 -96.00
CA ARG A 5 -42.74 34.10 -95.17
C ARG A 5 -43.92 33.81 -94.23
N CYS A 6 -43.68 33.87 -92.93
CA CYS A 6 -44.75 33.85 -91.92
C CYS A 6 -45.56 35.15 -91.97
N LYS A 7 -46.90 35.03 -91.93
CA LYS A 7 -47.84 36.16 -91.86
C LYS A 7 -47.58 37.00 -90.59
N PRO A 8 -47.72 38.33 -90.62
CA PRO A 8 -47.60 39.16 -89.42
C PRO A 8 -48.76 38.84 -88.45
N LEU A 9 -48.42 38.34 -87.27
CA LEU A 9 -49.37 38.03 -86.19
C LEU A 9 -50.02 39.31 -85.66
N SER A 10 -51.34 39.26 -85.41
CA SER A 10 -52.11 40.37 -84.87
C SER A 10 -51.62 40.74 -83.45
N VAL A 11 -51.79 42.01 -83.03
CA VAL A 11 -51.41 42.49 -81.69
C VAL A 11 -51.92 41.57 -80.55
N PRO A 12 -53.18 41.08 -80.55
CA PRO A 12 -53.64 40.13 -79.53
C PRO A 12 -52.94 38.76 -79.58
N GLU A 13 -52.56 38.25 -80.76
CA GLU A 13 -51.81 36.98 -80.87
C GLU A 13 -50.38 37.08 -80.34
N LYS A 14 -49.72 38.24 -80.52
CA LYS A 14 -48.40 38.50 -79.92
C LYS A 14 -48.48 38.61 -78.40
N ALA A 15 -49.50 39.31 -77.89
CA ALA A 15 -49.76 39.41 -76.46
C ALA A 15 -50.04 38.03 -75.84
N ASN A 16 -50.88 37.20 -76.47
CA ASN A 16 -51.15 35.84 -76.00
C ASN A 16 -49.91 34.94 -76.03
N ARG A 17 -49.03 35.04 -77.05
CA ARG A 17 -47.78 34.26 -77.05
C ARG A 17 -46.79 34.72 -75.97
N LEU A 18 -46.71 36.02 -75.70
CA LEU A 18 -45.91 36.56 -74.59
C LEU A 18 -46.48 36.11 -73.25
N LEU A 19 -47.80 36.14 -73.08
CA LEU A 19 -48.49 35.74 -71.86
C LEU A 19 -48.38 34.23 -71.62
N VAL A 20 -48.49 33.41 -72.66
CA VAL A 20 -48.20 31.96 -72.60
C VAL A 20 -46.73 31.72 -72.26
N GLY A 21 -45.80 32.48 -72.84
CA GLY A 21 -44.38 32.41 -72.46
C GLY A 21 -44.16 32.77 -70.98
N PHE A 22 -44.87 33.78 -70.47
CA PHE A 22 -44.81 34.18 -69.07
C PHE A 22 -45.40 33.13 -68.13
N ILE A 23 -46.54 32.52 -68.51
CA ILE A 23 -47.15 31.42 -67.75
C ILE A 23 -46.21 30.22 -67.71
N ILE A 24 -45.61 29.82 -68.84
CA ILE A 24 -44.66 28.70 -68.87
C ILE A 24 -43.44 29.00 -67.99
N ALA A 25 -42.88 30.21 -68.05
CA ALA A 25 -41.78 30.62 -67.19
C ALA A 25 -42.17 30.57 -65.70
N LEU A 26 -43.35 31.07 -65.34
CA LEU A 26 -43.90 31.00 -63.99
C LEU A 26 -44.13 29.55 -63.54
N SER A 27 -44.63 28.67 -64.42
CA SER A 27 -44.80 27.24 -64.15
C SER A 27 -43.47 26.53 -63.90
N ILE A 28 -42.42 26.86 -64.67
CA ILE A 28 -41.07 26.31 -64.45
C ILE A 28 -40.51 26.79 -63.10
N ILE A 29 -40.72 28.07 -62.75
CA ILE A 29 -40.29 28.63 -61.47
C ILE A 29 -41.04 27.97 -60.31
N THR A 30 -42.37 27.83 -60.39
CA THR A 30 -43.15 27.17 -59.32
C THR A 30 -42.79 25.70 -59.19
N LEU A 31 -42.56 24.99 -60.30
CA LEU A 31 -42.12 23.59 -60.28
C LEU A 31 -40.71 23.46 -59.68
N ARG A 32 -39.82 24.43 -59.94
CA ARG A 32 -38.49 24.49 -59.32
C ARG A 32 -38.57 24.81 -57.82
N ILE A 33 -39.45 25.72 -57.41
CA ILE A 33 -39.71 26.04 -56.01
C ILE A 33 -40.26 24.80 -55.30
N TRP A 34 -41.25 24.11 -55.88
CA TRP A 34 -41.79 22.86 -55.33
C TRP A 34 -40.71 21.79 -55.19
N HIS A 35 -39.85 21.62 -56.20
CA HIS A 35 -38.73 20.68 -56.14
C HIS A 35 -37.75 21.01 -55.01
N VAL A 36 -37.44 22.29 -54.77
CA VAL A 36 -36.55 22.67 -53.66
C VAL A 36 -37.25 22.57 -52.30
N ALA A 37 -38.52 22.99 -52.22
CA ALA A 37 -39.27 23.13 -50.97
C ALA A 37 -39.87 21.82 -50.46
N VAL A 38 -40.17 20.86 -51.33
CA VAL A 38 -40.82 19.58 -50.99
C VAL A 38 -39.86 18.42 -51.23
N VAL A 39 -39.32 18.28 -52.45
CA VAL A 39 -38.47 17.11 -52.79
C VAL A 39 -37.10 17.20 -52.13
N GLN A 40 -36.51 18.40 -52.07
CA GLN A 40 -35.21 18.62 -51.42
C GLN A 40 -35.32 19.22 -50.02
N HIS A 41 -36.52 19.24 -49.42
CA HIS A 41 -36.77 19.86 -48.13
C HIS A 41 -35.78 19.35 -47.07
N ASP A 42 -35.74 18.03 -46.88
CA ASP A 42 -34.96 17.40 -45.84
C ASP A 42 -33.46 17.63 -46.04
N LYS A 43 -32.99 17.53 -47.28
CA LYS A 43 -31.58 17.78 -47.64
C LYS A 43 -31.17 19.25 -47.41
N LYS A 44 -32.02 20.21 -47.78
CA LYS A 44 -31.76 21.64 -47.55
C LYS A 44 -31.86 22.01 -46.07
N LYS A 45 -32.71 21.31 -45.31
CA LYS A 45 -32.84 21.45 -43.87
C LYS A 45 -31.57 20.94 -43.15
N GLU A 46 -31.01 19.81 -43.58
CA GLU A 46 -29.71 19.30 -43.11
C GLU A 46 -28.55 20.27 -43.44
N GLU A 47 -28.46 20.77 -44.67
CA GLU A 47 -27.44 21.77 -45.06
C GLU A 47 -27.55 23.07 -44.23
N ALA A 48 -28.78 23.50 -43.89
CA ALA A 48 -29.03 24.69 -43.08
C ALA A 48 -28.55 24.52 -41.64
N TYR A 49 -28.59 23.31 -41.06
CA TYR A 49 -28.12 23.06 -39.70
C TYR A 49 -26.61 23.21 -39.53
N ARG A 50 -25.80 23.19 -40.62
CA ARG A 50 -24.33 23.15 -40.59
C ARG A 50 -23.81 22.15 -39.54
N PRO A 51 -24.08 20.85 -39.74
CA PRO A 51 -23.73 19.84 -38.76
C PRO A 51 -22.21 19.81 -38.53
N GLN A 52 -21.81 19.71 -37.27
CA GLN A 52 -20.41 19.56 -36.89
C GLN A 52 -20.07 18.09 -36.78
N HIS A 53 -18.91 17.71 -37.31
CA HIS A 53 -18.39 16.37 -37.13
C HIS A 53 -17.72 16.26 -35.76
N ARG A 54 -18.24 15.39 -34.90
CA ARG A 54 -17.67 15.15 -33.57
C ARG A 54 -17.27 13.69 -33.43
N ASN A 55 -16.05 13.48 -32.98
CA ASN A 55 -15.53 12.17 -32.63
C ASN A 55 -15.57 12.02 -31.11
N ILE A 56 -16.27 11.00 -30.63
CA ILE A 56 -16.34 10.67 -29.21
C ILE A 56 -15.63 9.31 -29.04
N PRO A 57 -14.66 9.20 -28.12
CA PRO A 57 -14.07 7.89 -27.81
C PRO A 57 -15.17 7.00 -27.23
N GLU A 58 -15.29 5.79 -27.77
CA GLU A 58 -16.18 4.76 -27.25
C GLU A 58 -15.35 3.82 -26.38
N HIS A 59 -15.51 3.94 -25.07
CA HIS A 59 -14.79 3.12 -24.12
C HIS A 59 -15.37 1.70 -24.10
N CYS A 60 -14.48 0.71 -24.09
CA CYS A 60 -14.86 -0.67 -23.84
C CYS A 60 -14.76 -0.98 -22.35
N ASP A 61 -15.65 -1.86 -21.90
CA ASP A 61 -15.56 -2.40 -20.56
C ASP A 61 -14.29 -3.24 -20.40
N ARG A 62 -13.64 -3.05 -19.25
CA ARG A 62 -12.46 -3.82 -18.90
C ARG A 62 -12.83 -5.29 -18.71
N ALA A 63 -12.11 -6.21 -19.32
CA ALA A 63 -12.45 -7.62 -19.21
C ALA A 63 -12.31 -8.16 -17.78
N GLY A 64 -13.09 -9.19 -17.47
CA GLY A 64 -13.03 -9.88 -16.18
C GLY A 64 -11.77 -10.72 -16.02
N ILE A 65 -11.45 -11.06 -14.78
CA ILE A 65 -10.42 -12.04 -14.41
C ILE A 65 -11.13 -13.17 -13.68
N CYS A 66 -10.80 -14.42 -14.01
CA CYS A 66 -11.30 -15.59 -13.31
C CYS A 66 -10.17 -16.52 -12.86
N ASP A 67 -10.47 -17.36 -11.89
CA ASP A 67 -9.58 -18.40 -11.41
C ASP A 67 -9.50 -19.56 -12.42
N ARG A 68 -8.70 -20.58 -12.08
CA ARG A 68 -8.49 -21.76 -12.94
C ARG A 68 -9.75 -22.57 -13.25
N PHE A 69 -10.78 -22.47 -12.42
CA PHE A 69 -12.05 -23.19 -12.55
C PHE A 69 -13.18 -22.29 -13.09
N GLY A 70 -12.86 -21.03 -13.44
CA GLY A 70 -13.81 -20.08 -14.02
C GLY A 70 -14.53 -19.19 -13.02
N ARG A 71 -14.25 -19.30 -11.70
CA ARG A 71 -14.81 -18.42 -10.67
C ARG A 71 -14.30 -17.00 -10.86
N THR A 72 -15.20 -16.03 -10.82
CA THR A 72 -14.87 -14.62 -11.05
C THR A 72 -14.06 -14.04 -9.90
N LEU A 73 -12.93 -13.41 -10.23
CA LEU A 73 -12.01 -12.78 -9.29
C LEU A 73 -12.03 -11.26 -9.40
N ALA A 74 -12.25 -10.73 -10.61
CA ALA A 74 -12.45 -9.32 -10.87
C ALA A 74 -13.50 -9.15 -11.97
N GLU A 75 -14.49 -8.30 -11.73
CA GLU A 75 -15.57 -8.02 -12.65
C GLU A 75 -15.94 -6.54 -12.64
N ASN A 76 -16.80 -6.14 -13.56
CA ASN A 76 -17.35 -4.80 -13.55
C ASN A 76 -18.80 -4.88 -13.10
N VAL A 77 -19.14 -4.13 -12.06
CA VAL A 77 -20.49 -4.04 -11.52
C VAL A 77 -21.07 -2.70 -11.94
N LEU A 78 -22.37 -2.67 -12.25
CA LEU A 78 -23.08 -1.44 -12.54
C LEU A 78 -23.05 -0.50 -11.33
N GLN A 79 -22.70 0.74 -11.59
CA GLN A 79 -22.74 1.84 -10.65
C GLN A 79 -23.73 2.87 -11.19
N TYR A 80 -24.71 3.23 -10.36
CA TYR A 80 -25.72 4.19 -10.74
C TYR A 80 -25.32 5.57 -10.23
N ASN A 81 -25.20 6.53 -11.14
CA ASN A 81 -24.77 7.88 -10.83
C ASN A 81 -25.89 8.88 -11.11
N VAL A 82 -26.03 9.84 -10.19
CA VAL A 82 -26.95 10.95 -10.33
C VAL A 82 -26.15 12.22 -10.53
N GLY A 83 -26.42 12.90 -11.63
CA GLY A 83 -25.74 14.11 -12.04
C GLY A 83 -26.69 15.20 -12.50
N ILE A 84 -26.10 16.35 -12.82
CA ILE A 84 -26.80 17.52 -13.32
C ILE A 84 -26.20 17.96 -14.63
N SER A 85 -27.07 18.19 -15.62
CA SER A 85 -26.75 18.81 -16.90
C SER A 85 -27.29 20.24 -16.93
N TYR A 86 -26.42 21.21 -16.62
CA TYR A 86 -26.83 22.63 -16.64
C TYR A 86 -27.26 23.12 -18.02
N ARG A 87 -26.83 22.42 -19.08
CA ARG A 87 -27.21 22.73 -20.46
C ARG A 87 -28.73 22.81 -20.65
N ALA A 88 -29.47 21.83 -20.12
CA ALA A 88 -30.93 21.80 -20.23
C ALA A 88 -31.60 22.89 -19.38
N ILE A 89 -31.01 23.21 -18.22
CA ILE A 89 -31.46 24.32 -17.35
C ILE A 89 -31.29 25.67 -18.05
N ARG A 90 -30.27 25.81 -18.91
CA ARG A 90 -29.97 27.05 -19.65
C ARG A 90 -31.07 27.42 -20.66
N ASP A 91 -31.83 26.45 -21.16
CA ASP A 91 -32.92 26.70 -22.10
C ASP A 91 -34.14 27.35 -21.43
N ILE A 92 -34.27 27.20 -20.10
CA ILE A 92 -35.30 27.88 -19.33
C ILE A 92 -35.01 29.39 -19.33
N PRO A 93 -35.97 30.26 -19.70
CA PRO A 93 -35.76 31.70 -19.72
C PRO A 93 -35.37 32.23 -18.34
N THR A 94 -34.39 33.12 -18.28
CA THR A 94 -33.89 33.68 -17.02
C THR A 94 -34.98 34.43 -16.25
N ARG A 95 -35.82 35.16 -16.97
CA ARG A 95 -36.95 35.93 -16.45
C ARG A 95 -38.11 35.93 -17.43
N VAL A 96 -39.34 35.87 -16.92
CA VAL A 96 -40.57 35.92 -17.73
C VAL A 96 -41.51 36.96 -17.13
N TRP A 97 -42.25 37.66 -17.98
CA TRP A 97 -43.31 38.57 -17.55
C TRP A 97 -44.52 37.76 -17.10
N HIS A 98 -44.84 37.82 -15.81
CA HIS A 98 -46.07 37.28 -15.24
C HIS A 98 -47.07 38.41 -15.03
N THR A 99 -48.34 38.17 -15.32
CA THR A 99 -49.40 39.18 -15.12
C THR A 99 -50.22 38.75 -13.92
N ASP A 100 -50.21 39.55 -12.86
CA ASP A 100 -50.97 39.24 -11.64
C ASP A 100 -52.48 39.43 -11.87
N ALA A 101 -53.33 38.88 -11.00
CA ALA A 101 -54.80 38.96 -11.10
C ALA A 101 -55.34 40.40 -11.21
N SER A 102 -54.54 41.39 -10.82
CA SER A 102 -54.82 42.83 -10.89
C SER A 102 -54.34 43.52 -12.18
N GLY A 103 -53.80 42.77 -13.16
CA GLY A 103 -53.35 43.29 -14.47
C GLY A 103 -51.92 43.86 -14.52
N ASN A 104 -51.19 43.86 -13.41
CA ASN A 104 -49.81 44.34 -13.35
C ASN A 104 -48.81 43.27 -13.84
N LYS A 105 -47.89 43.66 -14.74
CA LYS A 105 -46.82 42.80 -15.25
C LYS A 105 -45.61 42.83 -14.33
N LYS A 106 -45.32 41.73 -13.66
CA LYS A 106 -44.14 41.54 -12.80
C LYS A 106 -43.13 40.63 -13.48
N LEU A 107 -41.85 41.00 -13.41
CA LEU A 107 -40.76 40.23 -13.98
C LEU A 107 -40.31 39.14 -12.98
N VAL A 108 -40.65 37.88 -13.24
CA VAL A 108 -40.39 36.75 -12.31
C VAL A 108 -39.14 35.98 -12.75
N PRO A 109 -38.20 35.65 -11.83
CA PRO A 109 -36.97 34.93 -12.13
C PRO A 109 -37.18 33.40 -12.25
N VAL A 110 -37.87 32.99 -13.32
CA VAL A 110 -38.30 31.59 -13.54
C VAL A 110 -37.17 30.56 -13.41
N ARG A 111 -35.98 30.81 -13.99
CA ARG A 111 -34.86 29.86 -13.90
C ARG A 111 -34.34 29.68 -12.46
N LYS A 112 -34.28 30.76 -11.68
CA LYS A 112 -33.80 30.70 -10.30
C LYS A 112 -34.78 29.91 -9.43
N ASP A 113 -36.08 30.19 -9.59
CA ASP A 113 -37.15 29.49 -8.87
C ASP A 113 -37.19 28.00 -9.24
N TYR A 114 -36.92 27.67 -10.51
CA TYR A 114 -36.78 26.29 -10.97
C TYR A 114 -35.60 25.58 -10.31
N ILE A 115 -34.40 26.19 -10.32
CA ILE A 115 -33.20 25.59 -9.70
C ILE A 115 -33.45 25.31 -8.21
N LYS A 116 -34.09 26.24 -7.49
CA LYS A 116 -34.43 26.04 -6.07
C LYS A 116 -35.40 24.87 -5.86
N LYS A 117 -36.45 24.74 -6.68
CA LYS A 117 -37.37 23.60 -6.62
C LYS A 117 -36.68 22.28 -6.96
N PHE A 118 -35.83 22.29 -7.99
CA PHE A 118 -35.09 21.13 -8.45
C PHE A 118 -34.06 20.66 -7.41
N ALA A 119 -33.34 21.59 -6.79
CA ALA A 119 -32.41 21.30 -5.70
C ALA A 119 -33.12 20.68 -4.50
N ASN A 120 -34.28 21.22 -4.11
CA ASN A 120 -35.07 20.69 -3.00
C ASN A 120 -35.59 19.27 -3.27
N PHE A 121 -36.03 19.01 -4.51
CA PHE A 121 -36.42 17.68 -4.96
C PHE A 121 -35.24 16.68 -4.88
N LEU A 122 -34.08 17.04 -5.45
CA LEU A 122 -32.89 16.19 -5.41
C LEU A 122 -32.38 15.96 -3.99
N ALA A 123 -32.37 17.00 -3.16
CA ALA A 123 -31.96 16.92 -1.76
C ALA A 123 -32.80 15.91 -0.96
N GLN A 124 -34.12 15.88 -1.19
CA GLN A 124 -35.02 14.91 -0.55
C GLN A 124 -34.76 13.47 -1.01
N GLU A 125 -34.55 13.26 -2.31
CA GLU A 125 -34.33 11.91 -2.87
C GLU A 125 -32.94 11.35 -2.57
N LEU A 126 -31.94 12.22 -2.43
CA LEU A 126 -30.54 11.87 -2.17
C LEU A 126 -30.13 11.98 -0.70
N HIS A 127 -31.01 12.49 0.16
CA HIS A 127 -30.72 12.82 1.56
C HIS A 127 -29.52 13.77 1.73
N MET A 128 -29.47 14.80 0.89
CA MET A 128 -28.42 15.82 0.89
C MET A 128 -28.96 17.17 1.35
N ASP A 129 -28.07 18.09 1.72
CA ASP A 129 -28.45 19.48 2.00
C ASP A 129 -28.93 20.19 0.71
N CYS A 130 -30.08 20.86 0.79
CA CYS A 130 -30.69 21.59 -0.33
C CYS A 130 -29.83 22.76 -0.78
N ASN A 131 -29.22 23.50 0.16
CA ASN A 131 -28.40 24.67 -0.17
C ASN A 131 -27.13 24.22 -0.91
N PHE A 132 -26.49 23.15 -0.44
CA PHE A 132 -25.35 22.54 -1.11
C PHE A 132 -25.65 22.14 -2.57
N VAL A 133 -26.80 21.51 -2.83
CA VAL A 133 -27.19 21.11 -4.20
C VAL A 133 -27.45 22.33 -5.08
N GLU A 134 -28.21 23.32 -4.60
CA GLU A 134 -28.49 24.58 -5.31
C GLU A 134 -27.21 25.31 -5.68
N ASP A 135 -26.27 25.40 -4.73
CA ASP A 135 -24.99 26.05 -4.96
C ASP A 135 -24.14 25.32 -5.97
N THR A 136 -24.08 23.99 -5.87
CA THR A 136 -23.32 23.15 -6.80
C THR A 136 -23.80 23.37 -8.23
N ILE A 137 -25.12 23.46 -8.44
CA ILE A 137 -25.74 23.80 -9.74
C ILE A 137 -25.20 25.12 -10.25
N HIS A 138 -25.30 26.17 -9.44
CA HIS A 138 -24.94 27.51 -9.84
C HIS A 138 -23.43 27.69 -10.07
N ALA A 139 -22.59 27.03 -9.28
CA ALA A 139 -21.14 27.14 -9.43
C ALA A 139 -20.63 26.40 -10.66
N LYS A 140 -21.05 25.15 -10.83
CA LYS A 140 -20.62 24.32 -11.95
C LYS A 140 -21.26 24.76 -13.27
N ALA A 141 -22.33 25.56 -13.24
CA ALA A 141 -22.91 26.20 -14.44
C ALA A 141 -21.89 26.97 -15.28
N SER A 142 -20.91 27.62 -14.64
CA SER A 142 -19.90 28.44 -15.33
C SER A 142 -18.78 27.61 -15.98
N VAL A 143 -18.47 26.43 -15.43
CA VAL A 143 -17.32 25.60 -15.82
C VAL A 143 -17.75 24.39 -16.64
N LEU A 144 -18.81 23.74 -16.20
CA LEU A 144 -19.40 22.53 -16.78
C LEU A 144 -20.79 22.83 -17.38
N GLY A 145 -21.03 24.07 -17.82
CA GLY A 145 -22.32 24.48 -18.39
C GLY A 145 -22.78 23.67 -19.63
N SER A 146 -21.89 22.86 -20.19
CA SER A 146 -22.12 22.03 -21.37
C SER A 146 -21.96 20.52 -21.13
N VAL A 147 -21.45 20.11 -19.97
CA VAL A 147 -21.09 18.71 -19.64
C VAL A 147 -21.77 18.33 -18.33
N PRO A 148 -22.47 17.18 -18.26
CA PRO A 148 -23.06 16.74 -17.01
C PRO A 148 -21.97 16.48 -15.96
N TYR A 149 -22.27 16.72 -14.69
CA TYR A 149 -21.39 16.37 -13.58
C TYR A 149 -22.14 15.54 -12.56
N ILE A 150 -21.44 14.58 -11.94
CA ILE A 150 -22.00 13.70 -10.91
C ILE A 150 -22.12 14.49 -9.60
N ILE A 151 -23.28 14.41 -8.95
CA ILE A 151 -23.50 14.87 -7.57
C ILE A 151 -23.19 13.74 -6.61
N GLN A 152 -23.79 12.57 -6.87
CA GLN A 152 -23.69 11.40 -6.02
C GLN A 152 -23.50 10.17 -6.89
N ALA A 153 -22.49 9.39 -6.55
CA ALA A 153 -22.17 8.14 -7.21
C ALA A 153 -22.73 6.96 -6.39
N ASN A 154 -22.95 5.83 -7.05
CA ASN A 154 -23.36 4.56 -6.43
C ASN A 154 -24.68 4.64 -5.62
N VAL A 155 -25.72 5.26 -6.18
CA VAL A 155 -27.07 5.27 -5.56
C VAL A 155 -27.76 3.91 -5.70
N SER A 156 -28.77 3.66 -4.85
CA SER A 156 -29.56 2.43 -4.95
C SER A 156 -30.24 2.32 -6.32
N GLU A 157 -30.38 1.09 -6.83
CA GLU A 157 -31.08 0.83 -8.09
C GLU A 157 -32.51 1.39 -8.08
N ARG A 158 -33.20 1.29 -6.93
CA ARG A 158 -34.55 1.85 -6.75
C ARG A 158 -34.56 3.37 -6.94
N THR A 159 -33.59 4.07 -6.35
CA THR A 159 -33.45 5.53 -6.49
C THR A 159 -33.10 5.91 -7.93
N PHE A 160 -32.18 5.17 -8.56
CA PHE A 160 -31.82 5.36 -9.96
C PHE A 160 -33.02 5.24 -10.90
N LEU A 161 -33.79 4.15 -10.79
CA LEU A 161 -34.94 3.91 -11.67
C LEU A 161 -36.02 5.00 -11.48
N ARG A 162 -36.27 5.42 -10.25
CA ARG A 162 -37.20 6.52 -9.94
C ARG A 162 -36.76 7.83 -10.58
N LEU A 163 -35.50 8.22 -10.40
CA LEU A 163 -34.95 9.43 -11.00
C LEU A 163 -34.89 9.34 -12.54
N LYS A 164 -34.63 8.15 -13.09
CA LYS A 164 -34.62 7.92 -14.54
C LYS A 164 -36.01 8.11 -15.17
N MET A 165 -37.08 7.71 -14.48
CA MET A 165 -38.45 7.97 -14.94
C MET A 165 -38.78 9.46 -14.95
N LEU A 166 -38.25 10.22 -13.98
CA LEU A 166 -38.49 11.65 -13.80
C LEU A 166 -37.54 12.54 -14.61
N GLU A 167 -36.54 11.97 -15.29
CA GLU A 167 -35.52 12.70 -16.06
C GLU A 167 -36.13 13.60 -17.16
N LYS A 168 -37.27 13.19 -17.74
CA LYS A 168 -38.01 14.00 -18.73
C LYS A 168 -38.76 15.18 -18.11
N ASP A 169 -39.25 15.01 -16.89
CA ASP A 169 -40.06 16.01 -16.18
C ASP A 169 -39.19 17.11 -15.56
N TRP A 170 -37.91 16.79 -15.27
CA TRP A 170 -36.95 17.71 -14.68
C TRP A 170 -35.79 18.03 -15.63
N PRO A 171 -35.93 19.06 -16.51
CA PRO A 171 -34.84 19.57 -17.32
C PRO A 171 -33.58 19.86 -16.50
N GLY A 172 -32.51 19.10 -16.76
CA GLY A 172 -31.23 19.21 -16.07
C GLY A 172 -30.89 18.06 -15.14
N LEU A 173 -31.85 17.18 -14.82
CA LEU A 173 -31.55 15.88 -14.25
C LEU A 173 -30.80 15.03 -15.28
N HIS A 174 -29.67 14.47 -14.89
CA HIS A 174 -28.90 13.55 -15.73
C HIS A 174 -28.60 12.30 -14.92
N VAL A 175 -29.14 11.17 -15.35
CA VAL A 175 -28.99 9.90 -14.64
C VAL A 175 -28.32 8.91 -15.56
N GLU A 176 -27.15 8.43 -15.16
CA GLU A 176 -26.32 7.54 -15.95
C GLU A 176 -25.91 6.30 -15.16
N SER A 177 -25.84 5.17 -15.87
CA SER A 177 -25.20 3.96 -15.37
C SER A 177 -23.77 3.93 -15.88
N SER A 178 -22.80 3.88 -14.98
CA SER A 178 -21.41 3.57 -15.28
C SER A 178 -21.07 2.17 -14.80
N VAL A 179 -19.86 1.72 -15.08
CA VAL A 179 -19.36 0.43 -14.59
C VAL A 179 -18.15 0.69 -13.71
N ARG A 180 -18.11 0.05 -12.55
CA ARG A 180 -16.99 0.12 -11.61
C ARG A 180 -16.35 -1.24 -11.45
N ARG A 181 -15.04 -1.27 -11.26
CA ARG A 181 -14.31 -2.51 -10.99
C ARG A 181 -14.66 -3.02 -9.59
N HIS A 182 -14.95 -4.30 -9.47
CA HIS A 182 -15.26 -4.96 -8.20
C HIS A 182 -14.49 -6.27 -8.08
N TYR A 183 -14.04 -6.59 -6.86
CA TYR A 183 -13.31 -7.80 -6.53
C TYR A 183 -14.13 -8.64 -5.53
N PRO A 184 -14.89 -9.65 -6.00
CA PRO A 184 -15.82 -10.41 -5.15
C PRO A 184 -15.13 -11.16 -3.99
N GLU A 185 -13.92 -11.67 -4.23
CA GLU A 185 -13.15 -12.44 -3.24
C GLU A 185 -12.41 -11.56 -2.20
N GLY A 186 -12.56 -10.24 -2.29
CA GLY A 186 -11.99 -9.25 -1.36
C GLY A 186 -10.51 -9.46 -1.09
N ARG A 187 -10.18 -9.73 0.18
CA ARG A 187 -8.80 -9.87 0.68
C ARG A 187 -8.07 -11.14 0.21
N THR A 188 -8.78 -12.17 -0.28
CA THR A 188 -8.22 -13.51 -0.53
C THR A 188 -7.21 -13.56 -1.68
N VAL A 189 -7.39 -12.73 -2.69
CA VAL A 189 -6.52 -12.69 -3.89
C VAL A 189 -6.00 -11.28 -4.16
N ALA A 190 -6.11 -10.39 -3.19
CA ALA A 190 -5.89 -8.97 -3.38
C ALA A 190 -4.47 -8.66 -3.88
N GLU A 191 -3.46 -9.20 -3.20
CA GLU A 191 -2.05 -9.08 -3.56
C GLU A 191 -1.70 -9.59 -4.97
N LEU A 192 -2.40 -10.61 -5.44
CA LEU A 192 -2.19 -11.22 -6.75
C LEU A 192 -2.83 -10.38 -7.84
N LEU A 193 -4.09 -10.00 -7.65
CA LEU A 193 -4.83 -9.21 -8.64
C LEU A 193 -4.30 -7.79 -8.72
N GLY A 194 -3.98 -7.19 -7.57
CA GLY A 194 -3.83 -5.75 -7.44
C GLY A 194 -5.11 -5.00 -7.78
N TYR A 195 -5.03 -3.66 -7.75
CA TYR A 195 -6.18 -2.79 -7.97
C TYR A 195 -6.01 -1.92 -9.21
N VAL A 196 -7.12 -1.33 -9.65
CA VAL A 196 -7.14 -0.29 -10.69
C VAL A 196 -7.29 1.07 -10.03
N GLY A 197 -6.63 2.07 -10.59
CA GLY A 197 -6.73 3.45 -10.12
C GLY A 197 -6.64 4.43 -11.28
N PRO A 198 -6.98 5.71 -11.04
CA PRO A 198 -6.80 6.74 -12.07
C PRO A 198 -5.33 6.85 -12.48
N ILE A 199 -5.08 7.15 -13.75
CA ILE A 199 -3.73 7.47 -14.24
C ILE A 199 -3.15 8.64 -13.46
N SER A 200 -1.88 8.54 -13.05
CA SER A 200 -1.24 9.65 -12.34
C SER A 200 -0.94 10.79 -13.32
N THR A 201 -0.90 12.02 -12.82
CA THR A 201 -0.58 13.18 -13.67
C THR A 201 0.82 13.08 -14.27
N GLU A 202 1.76 12.46 -13.55
CA GLU A 202 3.13 12.21 -14.00
C GLU A 202 3.19 11.14 -15.10
N GLU A 203 2.48 10.03 -14.94
CA GLU A 203 2.35 8.98 -15.96
C GLU A 203 1.75 9.55 -17.24
N HIS A 204 0.64 10.30 -17.12
CA HIS A 204 0.00 10.93 -18.25
C HIS A 204 0.92 11.93 -18.96
N LYS A 205 1.67 12.75 -18.20
CA LYS A 205 2.68 13.67 -18.77
C LYS A 205 3.78 12.92 -19.49
N LYS A 206 4.28 11.82 -18.93
CA LYS A 206 5.32 10.99 -19.56
C LYS A 206 4.86 10.44 -20.91
N ILE A 207 3.67 9.84 -20.96
CA ILE A 207 3.05 9.30 -22.19
C ILE A 207 2.81 10.41 -23.22
N THR A 208 2.28 11.56 -22.78
CA THR A 208 2.03 12.71 -23.68
C THR A 208 3.33 13.24 -24.29
N ARG A 209 4.41 13.29 -23.49
CA ARG A 209 5.74 13.72 -23.94
C ARG A 209 6.32 12.74 -24.93
N GLU A 210 6.17 11.44 -24.68
CA GLU A 210 6.62 10.37 -25.59
C GLU A 210 5.88 10.42 -26.93
N LEU A 211 4.55 10.59 -26.91
CA LEU A 211 3.76 10.83 -28.12
C LEU A 211 4.21 12.08 -28.88
N GLY A 212 4.52 13.16 -28.15
CA GLY A 212 5.07 14.40 -28.72
C GLY A 212 6.40 14.16 -29.44
N ASN A 213 7.34 13.50 -28.78
CA ASN A 213 8.66 13.18 -29.33
C ASN A 213 8.55 12.31 -30.59
N LEU A 214 7.67 11.30 -30.59
CA LEU A 214 7.47 10.43 -31.76
C LEU A 214 6.85 11.19 -32.95
N ARG A 215 5.90 12.09 -32.69
CA ARG A 215 5.32 12.96 -33.72
C ARG A 215 6.35 13.93 -34.29
N GLU A 216 7.20 14.49 -33.44
CA GLU A 216 8.29 15.37 -33.86
C GLU A 216 9.33 14.63 -34.70
N CYS A 217 9.68 13.38 -34.34
CA CYS A 217 10.57 12.54 -35.15
C CYS A 217 10.00 12.29 -36.56
N ILE A 218 8.70 12.01 -36.67
CA ILE A 218 8.05 11.83 -37.97
C ILE A 218 8.03 13.14 -38.75
N ARG A 219 7.73 14.26 -38.09
CA ARG A 219 7.71 15.58 -38.74
C ARG A 219 9.09 15.96 -39.27
N ALA A 220 10.14 15.83 -38.45
CA ALA A 220 11.51 16.11 -38.84
C ALA A 220 11.93 15.27 -40.05
N TYR A 221 11.60 13.97 -40.06
CA TYR A 221 11.84 13.09 -41.20
C TYR A 221 11.07 13.54 -42.46
N GLU A 222 9.81 13.95 -42.33
CA GLU A 222 8.98 14.43 -43.45
C GLU A 222 9.42 15.81 -43.97
N GLU A 223 10.01 16.64 -43.11
CA GLU A 223 10.61 17.94 -43.42
C GLU A 223 12.05 17.81 -44.00
N GLY A 224 12.63 16.60 -44.02
CA GLY A 224 13.96 16.33 -44.56
C GLY A 224 15.12 16.59 -43.60
N GLU A 225 14.82 16.77 -42.31
CA GLU A 225 15.81 16.88 -41.22
C GLU A 225 16.22 15.48 -40.71
N ASP A 226 17.39 15.35 -40.08
CA ASP A 226 17.88 14.09 -39.52
C ASP A 226 17.24 13.81 -38.13
N PRO A 227 16.28 12.87 -38.00
CA PRO A 227 15.52 12.69 -36.79
C PRO A 227 16.33 11.92 -35.72
N LYS A 228 16.26 12.36 -34.46
CA LYS A 228 16.85 11.62 -33.34
C LYS A 228 15.97 10.41 -32.96
N PHE A 229 16.35 9.21 -33.42
CA PHE A 229 15.65 7.98 -33.07
C PHE A 229 15.76 7.65 -31.57
N PRO A 230 14.67 7.17 -30.94
CA PRO A 230 14.72 6.58 -29.60
C PRO A 230 15.65 5.35 -29.54
N SER A 231 16.26 5.10 -28.39
CA SER A 231 17.18 3.97 -28.18
C SER A 231 16.53 2.62 -28.55
N GLY A 232 17.15 1.88 -29.46
CA GLY A 232 16.68 0.55 -29.88
C GLY A 232 15.75 0.52 -31.10
N ILE A 233 15.46 1.67 -31.71
CA ILE A 233 14.65 1.79 -32.94
C ILE A 233 15.54 2.36 -34.05
N SER A 234 15.56 1.73 -35.21
CA SER A 234 16.43 2.12 -36.33
C SER A 234 15.66 2.52 -37.60
N SER A 235 14.33 2.45 -37.60
CA SER A 235 13.50 2.74 -38.77
C SER A 235 12.30 3.64 -38.45
N ILE A 236 11.97 4.53 -39.39
CA ILE A 236 10.81 5.41 -39.31
C ILE A 236 9.48 4.64 -39.32
N ASP A 237 9.43 3.47 -39.97
CA ASP A 237 8.23 2.62 -39.97
C ASP A 237 7.98 2.00 -38.60
N GLN A 238 9.04 1.68 -37.86
CA GLN A 238 8.93 1.26 -36.47
C GLN A 238 8.43 2.39 -35.58
N ILE A 239 8.87 3.64 -35.82
CA ILE A 239 8.32 4.83 -35.14
C ILE A 239 6.84 5.02 -35.47
N ARG A 240 6.45 4.95 -36.75
CA ARG A 240 5.04 5.07 -37.17
C ARG A 240 4.16 3.99 -36.54
N LYS A 241 4.67 2.76 -36.48
CA LYS A 241 3.99 1.65 -35.81
C LYS A 241 3.84 1.90 -34.30
N LEU A 242 4.93 2.30 -33.64
CA LEU A 242 4.93 2.62 -32.20
C LEU A 242 3.99 3.79 -31.88
N LEU A 243 4.00 4.84 -32.70
CA LEU A 243 3.08 5.98 -32.54
C LEU A 243 1.63 5.52 -32.66
N ARG A 244 1.28 4.73 -33.69
CA ARG A 244 -0.07 4.17 -33.83
C ARG A 244 -0.46 3.30 -32.63
N GLU A 245 0.44 2.46 -32.14
CA GLU A 245 0.20 1.64 -30.96
C GLU A 245 -0.05 2.49 -29.71
N LEU A 246 0.79 3.49 -29.45
CA LEU A 246 0.64 4.39 -28.30
C LEU A 246 -0.60 5.27 -28.41
N GLU A 247 -1.00 5.71 -29.61
CA GLU A 247 -2.23 6.47 -29.83
C GLU A 247 -3.48 5.61 -29.62
N MET A 248 -3.46 4.35 -30.09
CA MET A 248 -4.55 3.39 -29.88
C MET A 248 -4.71 2.98 -28.41
N HIS A 249 -3.59 2.95 -27.67
CA HIS A 249 -3.56 2.65 -26.24
C HIS A 249 -3.52 3.89 -25.35
N ALA A 250 -3.61 5.09 -25.93
CA ALA A 250 -3.47 6.35 -25.20
C ALA A 250 -4.52 6.43 -24.10
N TYR A 251 -4.07 6.83 -22.91
CA TYR A 251 -4.92 6.97 -21.75
C TYR A 251 -5.60 8.33 -21.78
N GLY A 252 -6.90 8.37 -21.50
CA GLY A 252 -7.55 9.61 -21.11
C GLY A 252 -7.13 9.97 -19.68
N LEU A 253 -7.25 11.26 -19.31
CA LEU A 253 -6.99 11.74 -17.95
C LEU A 253 -7.83 11.01 -16.87
N ASN A 254 -8.99 10.50 -17.25
CA ASN A 254 -9.90 9.76 -16.37
C ASN A 254 -9.86 8.24 -16.59
N SER A 255 -8.91 7.73 -17.39
CA SER A 255 -8.80 6.30 -17.62
C SER A 255 -8.30 5.58 -16.36
N LEU A 256 -8.98 4.49 -16.01
CA LEU A 256 -8.55 3.56 -14.97
C LEU A 256 -7.47 2.65 -15.55
N ILE A 257 -6.35 2.54 -14.83
CA ILE A 257 -5.22 1.68 -15.17
C ILE A 257 -4.95 0.73 -14.01
N GLY A 258 -4.51 -0.49 -14.32
CA GLY A 258 -3.99 -1.39 -13.30
C GLY A 258 -2.74 -0.81 -12.64
N LYS A 259 -2.73 -0.71 -11.31
CA LYS A 259 -1.62 -0.14 -10.54
C LYS A 259 -0.69 -1.20 -9.97
N LEU A 260 -1.22 -2.35 -9.56
CA LEU A 260 -0.46 -3.47 -9.03
C LEU A 260 -0.95 -4.81 -9.59
N GLY A 261 -0.23 -5.88 -9.28
CA GLY A 261 -0.66 -7.26 -9.55
C GLY A 261 -0.96 -7.58 -11.01
N VAL A 262 -1.84 -8.55 -11.23
CA VAL A 262 -2.34 -8.98 -12.54
C VAL A 262 -3.03 -7.84 -13.28
N GLU A 263 -3.74 -6.94 -12.59
CA GLU A 263 -4.40 -5.78 -13.18
C GLU A 263 -3.40 -4.89 -13.91
N ALA A 264 -2.23 -4.61 -13.30
CA ALA A 264 -1.15 -3.86 -13.94
C ALA A 264 -0.45 -4.67 -15.04
N PHE A 265 -0.12 -5.94 -14.76
CA PHE A 265 0.59 -6.80 -15.70
C PHE A 265 -0.21 -7.05 -16.99
N CYS A 266 -1.52 -7.23 -16.88
CA CYS A 266 -2.42 -7.49 -18.00
C CYS A 266 -3.19 -6.25 -18.47
N ASP A 267 -2.84 -5.04 -18.05
CA ASP A 267 -3.65 -3.83 -18.31
C ASP A 267 -4.01 -3.67 -19.80
N ARG A 268 -3.02 -3.79 -20.69
CA ARG A 268 -3.21 -3.68 -22.14
C ARG A 268 -4.20 -4.72 -22.68
N LYS A 269 -4.20 -5.95 -22.14
CA LYS A 269 -5.09 -7.03 -22.56
C LYS A 269 -6.50 -6.88 -21.98
N LEU A 270 -6.60 -6.48 -20.72
CA LEU A 270 -7.86 -6.32 -19.99
C LEU A 270 -8.63 -5.10 -20.47
N ARG A 271 -7.95 -4.00 -20.80
CA ARG A 271 -8.59 -2.75 -21.25
C ARG A 271 -9.18 -2.83 -22.66
N GLY A 272 -8.60 -3.65 -23.53
CA GLY A 272 -8.97 -3.67 -24.93
C GLY A 272 -8.51 -2.41 -25.68
N LEU A 273 -9.12 -2.17 -26.84
CA LEU A 273 -8.84 -1.01 -27.69
C LEU A 273 -10.06 -0.10 -27.75
N ILE A 274 -9.82 1.19 -27.50
CA ILE A 274 -10.87 2.21 -27.48
C ILE A 274 -11.41 2.39 -28.90
N GLY A 275 -12.73 2.35 -29.03
CA GLY A 275 -13.43 2.67 -30.26
C GLY A 275 -13.52 4.17 -30.48
N LYS A 276 -13.99 4.54 -31.65
CA LYS A 276 -14.23 5.94 -32.01
C LYS A 276 -15.60 6.00 -32.63
N ARG A 277 -16.51 6.75 -32.01
CA ARG A 277 -17.83 7.00 -32.57
C ARG A 277 -17.84 8.37 -33.25
N SER A 278 -18.06 8.38 -34.55
CA SER A 278 -18.11 9.59 -35.36
C SER A 278 -19.56 9.98 -35.60
N MET A 279 -19.99 11.12 -35.06
CA MET A 279 -21.37 11.60 -35.17
C MET A 279 -21.45 13.03 -35.70
N LEU A 280 -22.45 13.29 -36.53
CA LEU A 280 -22.91 14.64 -36.86
C LEU A 280 -23.78 15.14 -35.72
N VAL A 281 -23.39 16.30 -35.20
CA VAL A 281 -24.14 17.03 -34.18
C VAL A 281 -24.64 18.35 -34.74
N ASP A 282 -25.82 18.78 -34.32
CA ASP A 282 -26.33 20.11 -34.66
C ASP A 282 -25.48 21.21 -33.99
N ARG A 283 -25.72 22.49 -34.31
CA ARG A 283 -25.07 23.62 -33.60
C ARG A 283 -25.34 23.63 -32.10
N ARG A 284 -26.40 22.96 -31.66
CA ARG A 284 -26.78 22.77 -30.25
C ARG A 284 -26.24 21.45 -29.70
N GLY A 285 -25.27 20.79 -30.34
CA GLY A 285 -24.63 19.55 -29.89
C GLY A 285 -25.53 18.32 -29.76
N ASN A 286 -26.76 18.35 -30.28
CA ASN A 286 -27.68 17.21 -30.31
C ASN A 286 -27.28 16.26 -31.42
N PHE A 287 -27.33 14.95 -31.13
CA PHE A 287 -27.06 13.91 -32.11
C PHE A 287 -28.02 14.01 -33.30
N ILE A 288 -27.49 14.06 -34.52
CA ILE A 288 -28.27 13.99 -35.77
C ILE A 288 -28.15 12.59 -36.35
N GLN A 289 -26.91 12.18 -36.66
CA GLN A 289 -26.63 10.94 -37.37
C GLN A 289 -25.21 10.46 -37.07
N GLU A 290 -24.99 9.15 -37.14
CA GLU A 290 -23.67 8.53 -37.12
C GLU A 290 -23.05 8.48 -38.53
N VAL A 291 -21.75 8.72 -38.65
CA VAL A 291 -21.02 8.91 -39.93
C VAL A 291 -20.09 7.73 -40.22
N GLU A 292 -19.80 7.50 -41.50
CA GLU A 292 -18.74 6.60 -41.93
C GLU A 292 -17.38 7.04 -41.36
N GLY A 293 -16.76 6.17 -40.56
CA GLY A 293 -15.56 6.47 -39.77
C GLY A 293 -15.68 6.07 -38.29
N SER A 294 -16.86 5.66 -37.84
CA SER A 294 -17.01 4.98 -36.55
C SER A 294 -16.26 3.64 -36.55
N SER A 295 -15.36 3.44 -35.60
CA SER A 295 -14.71 2.15 -35.33
C SER A 295 -15.20 1.63 -33.98
N VAL A 296 -15.80 0.45 -33.96
CA VAL A 296 -16.19 -0.20 -32.71
C VAL A 296 -14.94 -0.56 -31.92
N GLY A 297 -14.95 -0.27 -30.63
CA GLY A 297 -13.83 -0.65 -29.75
C GLY A 297 -13.71 -2.16 -29.64
N ILE A 298 -12.49 -2.67 -29.55
CA ILE A 298 -12.26 -4.11 -29.37
C ILE A 298 -12.28 -4.37 -27.86
N PRO A 299 -13.22 -5.18 -27.35
CA PRO A 299 -13.29 -5.45 -25.93
C PRO A 299 -12.02 -6.13 -25.44
N GLY A 300 -11.71 -5.94 -24.15
CA GLY A 300 -10.60 -6.65 -23.52
C GLY A 300 -10.78 -8.16 -23.56
N LYS A 301 -9.67 -8.88 -23.38
CA LYS A 301 -9.67 -10.34 -23.28
C LYS A 301 -9.87 -10.76 -21.83
N LYS A 302 -10.85 -11.63 -21.55
CA LYS A 302 -11.05 -12.19 -20.21
C LYS A 302 -9.88 -13.12 -19.89
N ILE A 303 -9.23 -12.90 -18.74
CA ILE A 303 -8.01 -13.64 -18.37
C ILE A 303 -8.38 -14.74 -17.38
N GLN A 304 -7.89 -15.95 -17.64
CA GLN A 304 -7.99 -17.07 -16.71
C GLN A 304 -6.65 -17.30 -16.03
N LEU A 305 -6.66 -17.26 -14.70
CA LEU A 305 -5.48 -17.48 -13.89
C LEU A 305 -5.25 -18.96 -13.62
N THR A 306 -4.01 -19.33 -13.28
CA THR A 306 -3.64 -20.68 -12.84
C THR A 306 -4.05 -20.95 -11.38
N ILE A 307 -4.37 -19.88 -10.64
CA ILE A 307 -4.70 -19.90 -9.21
C ILE A 307 -6.01 -20.65 -8.97
N SER A 308 -6.02 -21.49 -7.93
CA SER A 308 -7.23 -22.03 -7.31
C SER A 308 -7.62 -21.11 -6.15
N THR A 309 -8.81 -20.50 -6.21
CA THR A 309 -9.32 -19.64 -5.13
C THR A 309 -9.49 -20.41 -3.82
N GLU A 310 -9.93 -21.68 -3.89
CA GLU A 310 -10.10 -22.53 -2.70
C GLU A 310 -8.74 -22.84 -2.04
N LEU A 311 -7.72 -23.20 -2.83
CA LEU A 311 -6.37 -23.46 -2.31
C LEU A 311 -5.71 -22.17 -1.77
N GLN A 312 -5.93 -21.04 -2.43
CA GLN A 312 -5.46 -19.72 -1.98
C GLN A 312 -6.08 -19.32 -0.64
N ALA A 313 -7.40 -19.46 -0.50
CA ALA A 313 -8.11 -19.16 0.74
C ALA A 313 -7.61 -20.03 1.90
N PHE A 314 -7.42 -21.33 1.63
CA PHE A 314 -6.88 -22.26 2.60
C PHE A 314 -5.44 -21.91 3.01
N ALA A 315 -4.60 -21.47 2.07
CA ALA A 315 -3.25 -21.00 2.37
C ALA A 315 -3.25 -19.79 3.32
N HIS A 316 -4.15 -18.83 3.11
CA HIS A 316 -4.31 -17.68 4.03
C HIS A 316 -4.85 -18.11 5.40
N GLU A 317 -5.78 -19.07 5.44
CA GLU A 317 -6.29 -19.65 6.70
C GLU A 317 -5.15 -20.27 7.51
N LEU A 318 -4.29 -21.07 6.88
CA LEU A 318 -3.10 -21.66 7.53
C LEU A 318 -2.15 -20.60 8.08
N LEU A 319 -1.88 -19.53 7.33
CA LEU A 319 -1.05 -18.41 7.79
C LEU A 319 -1.68 -17.73 9.02
N ALA A 320 -2.98 -17.48 9.00
CA ALA A 320 -3.71 -16.87 10.11
C ALA A 320 -3.80 -17.78 11.35
N GLU A 321 -3.93 -19.10 11.16
CA GLU A 321 -3.85 -20.09 12.24
C GLU A 321 -2.47 -20.12 12.88
N HIS A 322 -1.39 -20.06 12.08
CA HIS A 322 -0.03 -20.04 12.62
C HIS A 322 0.21 -18.83 13.52
N GLU A 323 -0.32 -17.66 13.17
CA GLU A 323 -0.25 -16.48 14.04
C GLU A 323 -0.93 -16.70 15.42
N ARG A 324 -1.82 -17.70 15.57
CA ARG A 324 -2.42 -18.08 16.87
C ARG A 324 -1.59 -19.10 17.67
N GLY A 325 -0.83 -19.95 16.98
CA GLY A 325 -0.34 -21.24 17.50
C GLY A 325 0.81 -21.18 18.51
N GLU A 326 1.35 -20.02 18.82
CA GLU A 326 2.40 -19.91 19.83
C GLU A 326 1.81 -19.77 21.23
N ALA A 327 2.13 -20.77 22.07
CA ALA A 327 2.02 -20.77 23.52
C ALA A 327 2.80 -19.64 24.24
N PHE A 328 3.18 -18.58 23.53
CA PHE A 328 3.62 -17.29 24.09
C PHE A 328 2.45 -16.41 24.55
N ARG A 329 1.21 -16.85 24.33
CA ARG A 329 -0.01 -16.12 24.70
C ARG A 329 -1.02 -17.03 25.38
N ASP A 330 -0.61 -17.62 26.50
CA ASP A 330 -1.59 -18.19 27.42
C ASP A 330 -2.41 -17.02 28.02
N TYR A 331 -3.68 -16.94 27.65
CA TYR A 331 -4.61 -15.89 28.10
C TYR A 331 -4.67 -15.78 29.64
N LYS A 332 -4.34 -16.86 30.38
CA LYS A 332 -4.18 -16.85 31.84
C LYS A 332 -2.91 -16.13 32.33
N GLN A 333 -1.81 -16.15 31.57
CA GLN A 333 -0.60 -15.39 31.89
C GLN A 333 -0.75 -13.90 31.63
N TRP A 334 -1.64 -13.48 30.71
CA TRP A 334 -1.87 -12.05 30.41
C TRP A 334 -2.49 -11.25 31.58
N ARG A 335 -3.21 -11.92 32.50
CA ARG A 335 -3.64 -11.29 33.78
C ARG A 335 -2.56 -11.30 34.87
N GLN A 336 -1.54 -12.14 34.76
CA GLN A 336 -0.48 -12.30 35.77
C GLN A 336 0.86 -11.68 35.34
N GLN A 337 1.05 -11.38 34.05
CA GLN A 337 2.18 -10.66 33.48
C GLN A 337 1.69 -9.38 32.82
N GLN A 338 2.15 -8.24 33.35
CA GLN A 338 1.80 -6.88 32.92
C GLN A 338 2.47 -6.44 31.59
N TYR A 339 3.09 -7.34 30.80
CA TYR A 339 3.99 -6.92 29.71
C TYR A 339 3.98 -7.83 28.46
N LEU A 340 4.14 -7.21 27.28
CA LEU A 340 4.38 -7.87 25.99
C LEU A 340 5.78 -8.52 25.95
N PRO A 341 5.98 -9.70 25.33
CA PRO A 341 7.33 -10.18 25.04
C PRO A 341 8.02 -9.16 24.11
N PRO A 342 9.12 -8.54 24.53
CA PRO A 342 9.40 -7.14 24.20
C PRO A 342 9.88 -6.84 22.77
N PHE A 343 9.88 -7.78 21.83
CA PHE A 343 10.53 -7.59 20.53
C PHE A 343 9.98 -8.49 19.41
N PHE A 344 8.67 -8.69 19.35
CA PHE A 344 8.08 -9.24 18.14
C PHE A 344 7.23 -8.17 17.48
N PRO A 345 7.37 -7.95 16.15
CA PRO A 345 6.49 -7.06 15.43
C PRO A 345 5.04 -7.47 15.66
N TRP A 346 4.12 -6.51 15.74
CA TRP A 346 2.71 -6.76 16.02
C TRP A 346 2.08 -7.79 15.05
N ILE A 347 2.60 -7.81 13.82
CA ILE A 347 2.31 -8.76 12.74
C ILE A 347 3.63 -9.41 12.32
N LYS A 348 3.71 -10.75 12.32
CA LYS A 348 4.91 -11.49 11.94
C LYS A 348 5.06 -11.61 10.42
N GLY A 349 3.94 -11.84 9.73
CA GLY A 349 3.90 -12.02 8.28
C GLY A 349 4.44 -13.37 7.82
N GLY A 350 4.27 -13.67 6.53
CA GLY A 350 4.69 -14.93 5.94
C GLY A 350 4.11 -15.14 4.55
N ALA A 351 4.48 -16.25 3.91
CA ALA A 351 3.99 -16.63 2.59
C ALA A 351 3.87 -18.15 2.42
N ILE A 352 2.93 -18.59 1.59
CA ILE A 352 2.80 -19.97 1.12
C ILE A 352 2.68 -19.94 -0.41
N ILE A 353 3.51 -20.74 -1.08
CA ILE A 353 3.46 -20.91 -2.53
C ILE A 353 3.21 -22.37 -2.86
N ALA A 354 2.24 -22.61 -3.73
CA ALA A 354 1.96 -23.89 -4.34
C ALA A 354 2.18 -23.78 -5.86
N MET A 355 3.03 -24.62 -6.42
CA MET A 355 3.42 -24.62 -7.84
C MET A 355 3.33 -26.02 -8.43
N ASP A 356 2.86 -26.11 -9.68
CA ASP A 356 2.98 -27.33 -10.49
C ASP A 356 4.41 -27.41 -11.07
N PRO A 357 5.21 -28.44 -10.68
CA PRO A 357 6.59 -28.57 -11.13
C PRO A 357 6.74 -28.94 -12.61
N LYS A 358 5.68 -29.44 -13.25
CA LYS A 358 5.71 -29.92 -14.65
C LYS A 358 5.68 -28.77 -15.66
N ASN A 359 5.15 -27.60 -15.26
CA ASN A 359 4.91 -26.47 -16.17
C ASN A 359 5.18 -25.08 -15.54
N GLY A 360 5.47 -24.99 -14.24
CA GLY A 360 5.70 -23.73 -13.53
C GLY A 360 4.43 -22.91 -13.25
N GLN A 361 3.24 -23.49 -13.38
CA GLN A 361 1.99 -22.80 -13.04
C GLN A 361 1.86 -22.61 -11.53
N ILE A 362 1.49 -21.41 -11.12
CA ILE A 362 1.25 -21.09 -9.70
C ILE A 362 -0.19 -21.44 -9.35
N LEU A 363 -0.39 -22.37 -8.42
CA LEU A 363 -1.72 -22.83 -7.99
C LEU A 363 -2.25 -22.03 -6.81
N ALA A 364 -1.35 -21.59 -5.91
CA ALA A 364 -1.62 -20.63 -4.86
C ALA A 364 -0.34 -19.85 -4.54
N MET A 365 -0.47 -18.57 -4.20
CA MET A 365 0.63 -17.71 -3.78
C MET A 365 0.04 -16.71 -2.78
N ALA A 366 0.01 -17.10 -1.52
CA ALA A 366 -0.60 -16.36 -0.42
C ALA A 366 0.47 -15.68 0.43
N SER A 367 0.19 -14.46 0.87
CA SER A 367 1.01 -13.68 1.78
C SER A 367 0.18 -13.20 2.97
N SER A 368 0.83 -12.99 4.10
CA SER A 368 0.27 -12.32 5.28
C SER A 368 1.16 -11.13 5.64
N PRO A 369 0.60 -9.94 5.95
CA PRO A 369 -0.84 -9.65 6.08
C PRO A 369 -1.55 -9.41 4.73
N ARG A 370 -2.88 -9.51 4.75
CA ARG A 370 -3.76 -9.24 3.58
C ARG A 370 -4.31 -7.81 3.58
N TYR A 371 -4.73 -7.33 2.41
CA TYR A 371 -5.43 -6.04 2.22
C TYR A 371 -6.61 -6.20 1.27
N ASP A 372 -7.48 -5.19 1.13
CA ASP A 372 -8.64 -5.23 0.21
C ASP A 372 -8.47 -4.28 -0.98
N ASN A 373 -8.62 -4.81 -2.20
CA ASN A 373 -8.56 -4.02 -3.43
C ASN A 373 -9.77 -3.09 -3.60
N ASN A 374 -10.93 -3.42 -3.02
CA ASN A 374 -12.14 -2.61 -3.14
C ASN A 374 -12.03 -1.27 -2.41
N ASP A 375 -11.18 -1.17 -1.39
CA ASP A 375 -10.95 0.09 -0.64
C ASP A 375 -10.37 1.19 -1.54
N PHE A 376 -9.47 0.82 -2.47
CA PHE A 376 -8.88 1.75 -3.44
C PHE A 376 -9.90 2.25 -4.48
N ILE A 377 -10.91 1.44 -4.81
CA ILE A 377 -11.98 1.81 -5.75
C ILE A 377 -13.01 2.71 -5.07
N ASN A 378 -13.40 2.35 -3.84
CA ASN A 378 -14.51 3.00 -3.13
C ASN A 378 -14.11 4.31 -2.44
N MET A 379 -12.83 4.67 -2.43
CA MET A 379 -12.29 5.83 -1.68
C MET A 379 -13.07 7.13 -1.89
N LYS A 380 -13.56 7.42 -3.10
CA LYS A 380 -14.33 8.63 -3.41
C LYS A 380 -15.84 8.44 -3.36
N ASP A 381 -16.31 7.23 -3.59
CA ASP A 381 -17.73 6.95 -3.86
C ASP A 381 -18.47 6.35 -2.64
N SER A 382 -17.74 6.00 -1.58
CA SER A 382 -18.32 5.46 -0.35
C SER A 382 -19.01 6.54 0.49
N PRO A 383 -20.18 6.26 1.12
CA PRO A 383 -20.76 7.16 2.12
C PRO A 383 -19.85 7.34 3.35
N ASN A 384 -18.96 6.39 3.65
CA ASN A 384 -17.96 6.46 4.72
C ASN A 384 -16.54 6.71 4.17
N GLN A 385 -16.33 7.86 3.50
CA GLN A 385 -15.04 8.18 2.86
C GLN A 385 -13.84 8.15 3.83
N GLU A 386 -14.01 8.57 5.08
CA GLU A 386 -12.92 8.61 6.09
C GLU A 386 -12.41 7.21 6.46
N GLU A 387 -13.31 6.23 6.58
CA GLU A 387 -12.96 4.86 6.93
C GLU A 387 -12.23 4.16 5.77
N CYS A 388 -12.73 4.34 4.54
CA CYS A 388 -12.03 3.87 3.34
C CYS A 388 -10.65 4.53 3.21
N ARG A 389 -10.55 5.84 3.46
CA ARG A 389 -9.27 6.57 3.44
C ARG A 389 -8.30 6.00 4.47
N SER A 390 -8.74 5.79 5.71
CA SER A 390 -7.90 5.24 6.77
C SER A 390 -7.42 3.83 6.43
N SER A 391 -8.29 2.99 5.83
CA SER A 391 -7.92 1.65 5.36
C SER A 391 -6.87 1.72 4.24
N VAL A 392 -7.04 2.61 3.25
CA VAL A 392 -6.04 2.83 2.19
C VAL A 392 -4.70 3.30 2.77
N LEU A 393 -4.71 4.20 3.75
CA LEU A 393 -3.49 4.64 4.44
C LEU A 393 -2.80 3.51 5.20
N ARG A 394 -3.57 2.63 5.86
CA ARG A 394 -3.06 1.39 6.48
C ARG A 394 -2.37 0.50 5.46
N TRP A 395 -2.96 0.30 4.28
CA TRP A 395 -2.38 -0.52 3.23
C TRP A 395 -1.09 0.08 2.66
N LEU A 396 -1.02 1.42 2.57
CA LEU A 396 0.17 2.14 2.09
C LEU A 396 1.30 2.26 3.13
N GLU A 397 1.00 2.07 4.41
CA GLU A 397 1.95 2.14 5.53
C GLU A 397 2.77 3.45 5.56
N ASN A 398 2.13 4.58 5.23
CA ASN A 398 2.80 5.88 5.16
C ASN A 398 2.89 6.59 6.53
N LEU A 399 3.70 7.66 6.59
CA LEU A 399 3.85 8.48 7.81
C LEU A 399 2.53 9.05 8.33
N GLU A 400 1.58 9.34 7.44
CA GLU A 400 0.25 9.85 7.80
C GLU A 400 -0.54 8.81 8.61
N TYR A 401 -0.48 7.53 8.21
CA TYR A 401 -1.06 6.42 8.96
C TYR A 401 -0.43 6.26 10.34
N LEU A 402 0.90 6.33 10.43
CA LEU A 402 1.61 6.23 11.71
C LEU A 402 1.23 7.38 12.65
N GLY A 403 1.06 8.58 12.11
CA GLY A 403 0.53 9.73 12.85
C GLY A 403 -0.90 9.53 13.32
N GLU A 404 -1.79 8.99 12.49
CA GLU A 404 -3.16 8.65 12.90
C GLU A 404 -3.21 7.63 14.05
N ILE A 405 -2.26 6.69 14.10
CA ILE A 405 -2.13 5.74 15.22
C ILE A 405 -1.62 6.44 16.49
N PHE A 406 -0.52 7.20 16.38
CA PHE A 406 0.10 7.87 17.52
C PHE A 406 -0.85 8.89 18.17
N ASP A 407 -1.58 9.65 17.35
CA ASP A 407 -2.57 10.64 17.79
C ASP A 407 -3.90 9.99 18.24
N ARG A 408 -3.97 8.65 18.33
CA ARG A 408 -5.16 7.86 18.74
C ARG A 408 -6.41 8.07 17.89
N ARG A 409 -6.24 8.53 16.66
CA ARG A 409 -7.35 8.71 15.71
C ARG A 409 -7.82 7.36 15.17
N VAL A 410 -6.91 6.41 15.04
CA VAL A 410 -7.15 5.06 14.53
C VAL A 410 -6.36 4.06 15.39
N PRO A 411 -6.93 2.92 15.80
CA PRO A 411 -6.17 1.91 16.52
C PRO A 411 -5.18 1.18 15.60
N LEU A 412 -4.13 0.60 16.17
CA LEU A 412 -3.27 -0.32 15.43
C LEU A 412 -4.02 -1.65 15.24
N ARG A 413 -4.27 -2.03 13.98
CA ARG A 413 -5.08 -3.21 13.63
C ARG A 413 -4.22 -4.37 13.12
N ARG A 414 -4.58 -5.60 13.50
CA ARG A 414 -4.14 -6.82 12.83
C ARG A 414 -5.31 -7.75 12.58
N GLU A 415 -5.27 -8.45 11.47
CA GLU A 415 -6.30 -9.44 11.15
C GLU A 415 -6.09 -10.72 11.97
N ARG A 416 -7.17 -11.27 12.52
CA ARG A 416 -7.21 -12.55 13.20
C ARG A 416 -8.32 -13.39 12.62
N LEU A 417 -8.09 -14.68 12.48
CA LEU A 417 -9.16 -15.63 12.25
C LEU A 417 -9.78 -15.98 13.61
N ASN A 418 -11.08 -16.22 13.71
CA ASN A 418 -11.74 -16.85 14.87
C ASN A 418 -11.86 -18.37 14.65
N PRO A 419 -11.33 -19.23 15.55
CA PRO A 419 -11.30 -20.68 15.31
C PRO A 419 -12.67 -21.34 15.39
N LEU A 420 -13.61 -20.71 16.09
CA LEU A 420 -14.96 -21.25 16.31
C LEU A 420 -15.91 -20.90 15.16
N THR A 421 -15.80 -19.68 14.64
CA THR A 421 -16.67 -19.19 13.56
C THR A 421 -16.05 -19.34 12.18
N GLY A 422 -14.72 -19.46 12.08
CA GLY A 422 -14.00 -19.42 10.81
C GLY A 422 -13.97 -18.02 10.17
N GLU A 423 -14.46 -16.99 10.87
CA GLU A 423 -14.53 -15.63 10.34
C GLU A 423 -13.31 -14.82 10.74
N TYR A 424 -12.90 -13.92 9.85
CA TYR A 424 -11.83 -12.97 10.10
C TYR A 424 -12.38 -11.74 10.85
N PHE A 425 -11.62 -11.24 11.81
CA PHE A 425 -11.90 -9.99 12.52
C PHE A 425 -10.60 -9.19 12.70
N ASP A 426 -10.69 -7.87 12.77
CA ASP A 426 -9.55 -7.03 13.11
C ASP A 426 -9.42 -6.95 14.65
N GLU A 427 -8.28 -7.40 15.16
CA GLU A 427 -7.87 -7.18 16.55
C GLU A 427 -7.23 -5.79 16.64
N GLU A 428 -7.77 -4.95 17.52
CA GLU A 428 -7.39 -3.56 17.68
C GLU A 428 -6.53 -3.35 18.93
N LEU A 429 -5.47 -2.56 18.81
CA LEU A 429 -4.66 -2.08 19.92
C LEU A 429 -4.76 -0.56 20.01
N SER A 430 -5.41 -0.06 21.06
CA SER A 430 -5.40 1.36 21.41
C SER A 430 -3.99 1.79 21.80
N PHE A 431 -3.44 2.78 21.09
CA PHE A 431 -2.03 3.14 21.20
C PHE A 431 -1.81 4.13 22.35
N SER A 432 -1.40 3.67 23.53
CA SER A 432 -0.94 4.53 24.64
C SER A 432 0.54 4.84 24.53
N TYR A 433 1.03 5.87 25.25
CA TYR A 433 2.47 6.13 25.30
C TYR A 433 3.23 4.96 25.92
N ARG A 434 2.62 4.24 26.87
CA ARG A 434 3.17 2.99 27.41
C ARG A 434 3.29 1.91 26.32
N ALA A 435 2.25 1.72 25.51
CA ALA A 435 2.30 0.77 24.39
C ALA A 435 3.40 1.14 23.38
N PHE A 436 3.56 2.44 23.07
CA PHE A 436 4.69 2.94 22.28
C PHE A 436 6.04 2.52 22.87
N LEU A 437 6.26 2.78 24.17
CA LEU A 437 7.49 2.39 24.86
C LEU A 437 7.71 0.87 24.87
N ASP A 438 6.64 0.07 24.97
CA ASP A 438 6.71 -1.39 24.90
C ASP A 438 7.20 -1.90 23.53
N PHE A 439 6.92 -1.17 22.44
CA PHE A 439 7.42 -1.52 21.10
C PHE A 439 8.90 -1.18 20.89
N ILE A 440 9.38 -0.09 21.49
CA ILE A 440 10.74 0.41 21.24
C ILE A 440 11.74 0.01 22.32
N LEU A 441 11.28 -0.33 23.53
CA LEU A 441 12.10 -0.63 24.70
C LEU A 441 11.57 -1.84 25.50
N PRO A 442 12.45 -2.77 25.90
CA PRO A 442 12.08 -3.91 26.75
C PRO A 442 11.82 -3.48 28.19
N ASP A 443 11.11 -4.31 28.95
CA ASP A 443 10.86 -4.06 30.37
C ASP A 443 12.14 -4.06 31.23
N THR A 444 13.20 -4.70 30.73
CA THR A 444 14.52 -4.66 31.38
C THR A 444 15.27 -3.36 31.14
N SER A 445 14.81 -2.49 30.25
CA SER A 445 15.51 -1.25 29.93
C SER A 445 15.41 -0.25 31.07
N LYS A 446 16.58 0.21 31.55
CA LYS A 446 16.65 1.25 32.59
C LYS A 446 16.02 2.57 32.13
N VAL A 447 16.16 2.92 30.86
CA VAL A 447 15.54 4.12 30.27
C VAL A 447 14.04 4.09 30.46
N LYS A 448 13.40 2.96 30.12
CA LYS A 448 11.96 2.77 30.28
C LYS A 448 11.54 2.82 31.75
N GLN A 449 12.26 2.13 32.63
CA GLN A 449 11.97 2.12 34.08
C GLN A 449 12.03 3.53 34.67
N ILE A 450 13.11 4.27 34.41
CA ILE A 450 13.29 5.64 34.91
C ILE A 450 12.22 6.58 34.33
N LEU A 451 11.88 6.45 33.04
CA LEU A 451 10.85 7.26 32.40
C LEU A 451 9.46 6.99 33.00
N CYS A 452 9.16 5.73 33.34
CA CYS A 452 7.90 5.37 33.99
C CYS A 452 7.84 5.77 35.47
N ASP A 453 8.95 5.62 36.21
CA ASP A 453 8.97 5.80 37.67
C ASP A 453 9.20 7.25 38.09
N LYS A 454 10.07 7.98 37.37
CA LYS A 454 10.52 9.34 37.72
C LYS A 454 10.21 10.38 36.65
N GLY A 455 9.75 9.96 35.48
CA GLY A 455 9.47 10.85 34.37
C GLY A 455 8.27 11.76 34.64
N SER A 456 8.53 13.05 34.87
CA SER A 456 7.50 14.08 35.01
C SER A 456 7.68 15.24 34.02
N VAL A 457 6.62 16.01 33.79
CA VAL A 457 6.67 17.20 32.92
C VAL A 457 7.69 18.21 33.44
N GLY A 458 7.71 18.46 34.76
CA GLY A 458 8.66 19.38 35.39
C GLY A 458 10.10 18.91 35.24
N LEU A 459 10.33 17.60 35.38
CA LEU A 459 11.66 17.02 35.17
C LEU A 459 12.11 17.15 33.71
N SER A 460 11.21 16.92 32.76
CA SER A 460 11.50 17.05 31.33
C SER A 460 12.00 18.45 30.99
N ILE A 461 11.26 19.49 31.41
CA ILE A 461 11.62 20.89 31.17
C ILE A 461 12.93 21.25 31.88
N TYR A 462 13.11 20.81 33.12
CA TYR A 462 14.33 21.04 33.89
C TYR A 462 15.57 20.47 33.18
N LEU A 463 15.54 19.20 32.78
CA LEU A 463 16.67 18.57 32.08
C LEU A 463 16.92 19.19 30.71
N GLN A 464 15.87 19.50 29.95
CA GLN A 464 16.00 20.20 28.66
C GLN A 464 16.68 21.56 28.83
N SER A 465 16.32 22.34 29.86
CA SER A 465 16.94 23.65 30.12
C SER A 465 18.44 23.56 30.39
N ILE A 466 18.88 22.54 31.14
CA ILE A 466 20.30 22.33 31.46
C ILE A 466 21.06 21.92 30.21
N VAL A 467 20.50 21.02 29.39
CA VAL A 467 21.17 20.57 28.18
C VAL A 467 21.24 21.67 27.13
N THR A 468 20.23 22.53 27.02
CA THR A 468 20.29 23.72 26.16
C THR A 468 21.41 24.67 26.61
N GLN A 469 21.54 24.94 27.92
CA GLN A 469 22.64 25.74 28.45
C GLN A 469 24.00 25.11 28.14
N LEU A 470 24.14 23.79 28.31
CA LEU A 470 25.36 23.08 27.93
C LEU A 470 25.64 23.25 26.44
N LEU A 471 24.68 23.00 25.55
CA LEU A 471 24.86 23.13 24.11
C LEU A 471 25.28 24.55 23.69
N GLU A 472 24.70 25.59 24.30
CA GLU A 472 25.08 26.99 24.06
C GLU A 472 26.52 27.32 24.50
N MET A 473 27.02 26.65 25.54
CA MET A 473 28.41 26.82 26.01
C MET A 473 29.45 26.20 25.08
N PHE A 474 29.09 25.11 24.38
CA PHE A 474 29.98 24.37 23.47
C PHE A 474 29.89 24.82 22.00
N ASP A 475 29.05 25.79 21.67
CA ASP A 475 28.68 26.10 20.27
C ASP A 475 29.81 26.75 19.43
N SER A 476 30.13 26.10 18.30
CA SER A 476 30.39 26.76 17.02
C SER A 476 29.91 25.83 15.89
N GLU A 477 28.67 26.01 15.44
CA GLU A 477 28.07 25.51 14.19
C GLU A 477 27.42 24.11 14.19
N GLU A 478 27.73 23.18 15.11
CA GLU A 478 27.04 21.87 15.20
C GLU A 478 26.78 21.43 16.66
N LYS A 479 25.49 21.24 17.02
CA LYS A 479 25.00 20.89 18.37
C LYS A 479 25.15 19.39 18.69
N ASP A 480 26.38 18.91 18.78
CA ASP A 480 26.69 17.49 19.03
C ASP A 480 26.60 17.12 20.52
N CYS A 481 25.39 16.73 20.94
CA CYS A 481 25.08 16.35 22.32
C CYS A 481 25.82 15.06 22.75
N GLY A 482 26.05 14.13 21.83
CA GLY A 482 26.70 12.85 22.13
C GLY A 482 28.13 13.03 22.65
N LEU A 483 28.90 13.91 22.02
CA LEU A 483 30.26 14.23 22.45
C LEU A 483 30.32 14.97 23.78
N ILE A 484 29.38 15.90 24.00
CA ILE A 484 29.28 16.61 25.27
C ILE A 484 29.10 15.59 26.39
N PHE A 485 28.19 14.62 26.21
CA PHE A 485 27.94 13.60 27.22
C PHE A 485 29.11 12.64 27.41
N ASP A 486 29.83 12.26 26.35
CA ASP A 486 31.05 11.43 26.44
C ASP A 486 32.18 12.10 27.22
N VAL A 487 32.24 13.42 27.16
CA VAL A 487 33.20 14.23 27.91
C VAL A 487 32.75 14.43 29.36
N LEU A 488 31.48 14.75 29.59
CA LEU A 488 30.94 15.03 30.93
C LEU A 488 30.80 13.78 31.79
N PHE A 489 30.53 12.64 31.17
CA PHE A 489 30.33 11.35 31.81
C PHE A 489 31.36 10.36 31.25
N PRO A 490 32.63 10.49 31.66
CA PRO A 490 33.73 9.74 31.11
C PRO A 490 33.79 8.31 31.67
N LYS A 491 34.56 7.44 31.00
CA LYS A 491 34.65 6.02 31.33
C LYS A 491 35.29 5.75 32.68
N GLU A 492 36.20 6.63 33.09
CA GLU A 492 36.93 6.58 34.36
C GLU A 492 36.00 6.63 35.58
N GLU A 493 34.81 7.21 35.42
CA GLU A 493 33.80 7.34 36.47
C GLU A 493 32.69 6.27 36.38
N GLY A 494 32.90 5.23 35.55
CA GLY A 494 31.98 4.09 35.42
C GLY A 494 30.89 4.27 34.35
N HIS A 495 30.96 5.33 33.54
CA HIS A 495 30.04 5.53 32.43
C HIS A 495 30.53 4.86 31.14
N GLU A 496 29.60 4.55 30.23
CA GLU A 496 29.97 4.01 28.92
C GLU A 496 29.79 5.06 27.83
N PRO A 497 30.88 5.49 27.16
CA PRO A 497 30.78 6.46 26.08
C PRO A 497 30.01 5.90 24.86
N ILE A 498 29.52 6.80 24.01
CA ILE A 498 28.90 6.51 22.71
C ILE A 498 30.00 6.15 21.71
N GLY A 499 31.09 6.91 21.69
CA GLY A 499 32.28 6.61 20.89
C GLY A 499 32.16 6.99 19.40
N GLU A 500 31.50 8.09 19.08
CA GLU A 500 31.39 8.57 17.69
C GLU A 500 32.74 9.08 17.14
N VAL A 501 33.01 8.77 15.87
CA VAL A 501 34.27 9.17 15.20
C VAL A 501 34.24 10.65 14.90
N THR A 502 35.06 11.42 15.60
CA THR A 502 35.08 12.88 15.48
C THR A 502 36.40 13.43 14.99
N SER A 503 36.32 14.59 14.33
CA SER A 503 37.52 15.26 13.85
C SER A 503 38.38 15.75 15.02
N LEU A 504 39.70 15.69 14.84
CA LEU A 504 40.67 16.12 15.84
C LEU A 504 40.48 17.62 16.20
N LYS A 505 40.05 18.44 15.24
CA LYS A 505 39.72 19.85 15.44
C LYS A 505 38.59 20.04 16.46
N ARG A 506 37.51 19.26 16.34
CA ARG A 506 36.37 19.27 17.30
C ARG A 506 36.81 18.84 18.68
N GLN A 507 37.54 17.73 18.80
CA GLN A 507 38.06 17.26 20.09
C GLN A 507 38.95 18.31 20.78
N THR A 508 39.72 19.08 20.01
CA THR A 508 40.60 20.13 20.56
C THR A 508 39.78 21.34 21.02
N LEU A 509 38.76 21.74 20.26
CA LEU A 509 37.84 22.83 20.63
C LEU A 509 37.07 22.50 21.91
N PHE A 510 36.52 21.29 22.01
CA PHE A 510 35.79 20.82 23.18
C PHE A 510 36.69 20.81 24.43
N LYS A 511 37.93 20.30 24.31
CA LYS A 511 38.91 20.33 25.41
C LYS A 511 39.23 21.75 25.87
N LYS A 512 39.28 22.71 24.95
CA LYS A 512 39.51 24.12 25.28
C LYS A 512 38.34 24.70 26.07
N VAL A 513 37.10 24.50 25.63
CA VAL A 513 35.89 24.98 26.33
C VAL A 513 35.79 24.39 27.75
N LEU A 514 36.09 23.10 27.91
CA LEU A 514 36.12 22.45 29.23
C LEU A 514 37.12 23.07 30.19
N LEU A 515 38.27 23.51 29.68
CA LEU A 515 39.29 24.17 30.50
C LEU A 515 38.89 25.61 30.84
N GLU A 516 38.28 26.33 29.91
CA GLU A 516 37.87 27.73 30.07
C GLU A 516 36.65 27.90 30.97
N ARG A 517 35.68 26.97 30.94
CA ARG A 517 34.40 27.05 31.68
C ARG A 517 34.16 25.89 32.64
N LYS A 518 35.23 25.38 33.26
CA LYS A 518 35.20 24.15 34.07
C LYS A 518 34.19 24.20 35.23
N GLU A 519 34.13 25.32 35.96
CA GLU A 519 33.29 25.45 37.16
C GLU A 519 31.80 25.46 36.82
N GLU A 520 31.39 26.25 35.81
CA GLU A 520 30.00 26.32 35.32
C GLU A 520 29.53 24.95 34.80
N ILE A 521 30.38 24.25 34.05
CA ILE A 521 30.06 22.92 33.50
C ILE A 521 29.89 21.89 34.63
N GLN A 522 30.74 21.94 35.66
CA GLN A 522 30.66 21.05 36.82
C GLN A 522 29.37 21.28 37.61
N GLU A 523 28.94 22.53 37.80
CA GLU A 523 27.67 22.87 38.45
C GLU A 523 26.47 22.31 37.66
N LEU A 524 26.42 22.50 36.35
CA LEU A 524 25.36 21.97 35.49
C LEU A 524 25.35 20.44 35.48
N ARG A 525 26.53 19.81 35.53
CA ARG A 525 26.68 18.36 35.62
C ARG A 525 26.12 17.81 36.94
N GLU A 526 26.46 18.44 38.07
CA GLU A 526 25.97 18.02 39.39
C GLU A 526 24.44 18.09 39.47
N ARG A 527 23.84 19.11 38.85
CA ARG A 527 22.39 19.29 38.77
C ARG A 527 21.64 18.19 38.00
N CYS A 528 22.29 17.53 37.03
CA CYS A 528 21.73 16.40 36.27
C CYS A 528 22.18 15.02 36.78
N SER A 529 23.16 14.99 37.70
CA SER A 529 23.81 13.74 38.14
C SER A 529 22.84 12.77 38.81
N SER A 530 21.83 13.24 39.55
CA SER A 530 20.88 12.39 40.28
C SER A 530 20.14 11.37 39.39
N ILE A 531 19.90 11.70 38.12
CA ILE A 531 19.20 10.83 37.17
C ILE A 531 20.19 10.16 36.22
N PHE A 532 21.17 10.91 35.72
CA PHE A 532 22.14 10.37 34.77
C PHE A 532 23.12 9.38 35.41
N MET A 533 23.30 9.38 36.72
CA MET A 533 24.06 8.32 37.42
C MET A 533 23.36 6.96 37.37
N GLU A 534 22.03 6.91 37.28
CA GLU A 534 21.28 5.65 37.16
C GLU A 534 21.34 5.06 35.74
N LEU A 535 21.72 5.88 34.75
CA LEU A 535 21.93 5.51 33.35
C LEU A 535 23.43 5.37 33.06
N PRO A 536 24.04 4.18 33.15
CA PRO A 536 25.49 4.04 32.99
C PRO A 536 25.96 4.43 31.58
N ALA A 537 25.21 4.09 30.53
CA ALA A 537 25.55 4.40 29.15
C ALA A 537 25.14 5.82 28.74
N ASN A 538 26.01 6.54 28.03
CA ASN A 538 25.72 7.89 27.54
C ASN A 538 24.68 7.90 26.42
N TYR A 539 24.64 6.84 25.59
CA TYR A 539 23.59 6.64 24.60
C TYR A 539 22.19 6.62 25.24
N ASP A 540 22.04 5.94 26.39
CA ASP A 540 20.77 5.84 27.09
C ASP A 540 20.33 7.18 27.69
N LYS A 541 21.29 8.03 28.10
CA LYS A 541 21.01 9.40 28.56
C LYS A 541 20.47 10.26 27.42
N VAL A 542 21.07 10.18 26.24
CA VAL A 542 20.61 10.91 25.04
C VAL A 542 19.24 10.40 24.58
N LEU A 543 19.03 9.08 24.54
CA LEU A 543 17.73 8.49 24.24
C LEU A 543 16.64 8.90 25.23
N PHE A 544 16.94 8.89 26.52
CA PHE A 544 16.02 9.38 27.55
C PHE A 544 15.64 10.84 27.30
N LEU A 545 16.61 11.69 26.99
CA LEU A 545 16.38 13.10 26.70
C LEU A 545 15.56 13.32 25.42
N ASP A 546 15.83 12.61 24.34
CA ASP A 546 15.06 12.74 23.10
C ASP A 546 13.62 12.21 23.26
N LEU A 547 13.39 11.18 24.08
CA LEU A 547 12.03 10.75 24.45
C LEU A 547 11.30 11.82 25.29
N LEU A 548 12.00 12.48 26.22
CA LEU A 548 11.47 13.60 26.99
C LEU A 548 11.10 14.80 26.11
N ARG A 549 11.96 15.11 25.13
CA ARG A 549 11.74 16.15 24.13
C ARG A 549 10.57 15.78 23.24
N ALA A 550 10.47 14.55 22.72
CA ALA A 550 9.34 14.13 21.91
C ALA A 550 8.00 14.22 22.67
N ALA A 551 8.01 14.01 24.00
CA ALA A 551 6.81 14.15 24.83
C ALA A 551 6.45 15.61 25.16
N VAL A 552 7.42 16.45 25.57
CA VAL A 552 7.15 17.80 26.11
C VAL A 552 7.97 18.86 25.38
N ASP A 553 7.30 19.94 24.97
CA ASP A 553 7.92 21.14 24.43
C ASP A 553 7.93 22.27 25.48
N PRO A 554 9.10 22.66 26.01
CA PRO A 554 9.19 23.73 27.01
C PRO A 554 8.61 25.07 26.54
N GLU A 555 8.67 25.37 25.25
CA GLU A 555 8.17 26.64 24.71
C GLU A 555 6.64 26.77 24.76
N ARG A 556 5.92 25.65 24.86
CA ARG A 556 4.44 25.62 24.95
C ARG A 556 3.90 25.54 26.37
N VAL A 557 4.77 25.43 27.38
CA VAL A 557 4.36 25.32 28.79
C VAL A 557 4.63 26.64 29.51
N SER A 558 3.56 27.32 29.91
CA SER A 558 3.64 28.55 30.71
C SER A 558 4.18 28.27 32.12
N ILE A 559 4.73 29.29 32.78
CA ILE A 559 5.25 29.17 34.16
C ILE A 559 4.11 28.85 35.15
N SER A 560 2.92 29.43 34.94
CA SER A 560 1.70 29.12 35.69
C SER A 560 1.35 27.64 35.57
N LEU A 561 1.22 27.15 34.34
CA LEU A 561 0.89 25.76 34.06
C LEU A 561 1.95 24.81 34.66
N LEU A 562 3.24 25.12 34.49
CA LEU A 562 4.34 24.31 35.02
C LEU A 562 4.25 24.11 36.54
N SER A 563 3.86 25.14 37.29
CA SER A 563 3.69 25.03 38.75
C SER A 563 2.60 24.02 39.14
N GLU A 564 1.62 23.82 38.27
CA GLU A 564 0.48 22.94 38.51
C GLU A 564 0.68 21.54 37.92
N ILE A 565 1.20 21.42 36.68
CA ILE A 565 1.39 20.12 36.00
C ILE A 565 2.78 19.52 36.16
N GLY A 566 3.71 20.22 36.82
CA GLY A 566 5.11 19.77 36.94
C GLY A 566 5.28 18.39 37.60
N HIS A 567 4.33 17.99 38.46
CA HIS A 567 4.27 16.68 39.10
C HIS A 567 3.58 15.60 38.26
N MET A 568 2.90 15.97 37.18
CA MET A 568 2.22 15.03 36.29
C MET A 568 3.25 14.12 35.62
N SER A 569 2.96 12.82 35.60
CA SER A 569 3.79 11.85 34.90
C SER A 569 3.76 12.12 33.39
N ILE A 570 4.85 11.83 32.69
CA ILE A 570 4.90 11.98 31.22
C ILE A 570 3.91 11.06 30.53
N LEU A 571 3.71 9.85 31.07
CA LEU A 571 2.76 8.89 30.53
C LEU A 571 1.33 9.45 30.58
N ASP A 572 0.92 9.99 31.73
CA ASP A 572 -0.40 10.60 31.86
C ASP A 572 -0.54 11.85 30.96
N PHE A 573 0.52 12.67 30.85
CA PHE A 573 0.52 13.87 29.99
C PHE A 573 0.31 13.50 28.51
N VAL A 574 1.07 12.53 27.98
CA VAL A 574 0.95 12.10 26.58
C VAL A 574 -0.35 11.32 26.33
N ASP A 575 -0.83 10.53 27.30
CA ASP A 575 -2.13 9.85 27.15
C ASP A 575 -3.29 10.87 27.14
N CYS A 576 -3.22 11.92 27.97
CA CYS A 576 -4.18 13.04 27.92
C CYS A 576 -4.11 13.77 26.57
N GLN A 577 -2.91 14.02 26.05
CA GLN A 577 -2.70 14.60 24.72
C GLN A 577 -3.39 13.78 23.62
N GLY A 578 -3.13 12.47 23.55
CA GLY A 578 -3.73 11.63 22.53
C GLY A 578 -5.27 11.54 22.64
N HIS A 579 -5.80 11.43 23.86
CA HIS A 579 -7.25 11.48 24.08
C HIS A 579 -7.86 12.82 23.66
N PHE A 580 -7.18 13.93 23.96
CA PHE A 580 -7.62 15.27 23.58
C PHE A 580 -7.62 15.44 22.06
N ILE A 581 -6.55 15.04 21.35
CA ILE A 581 -6.48 15.15 19.89
C ILE A 581 -7.58 14.34 19.21
N ALA A 582 -7.82 13.10 19.66
CA ALA A 582 -8.88 12.25 19.12
C ALA A 582 -10.29 12.83 19.40
N LEU A 583 -10.51 13.36 20.61
CA LEU A 583 -11.76 14.04 20.98
C LEU A 583 -11.95 15.32 20.14
N ARG A 584 -10.91 16.15 20.02
CA ARG A 584 -10.92 17.42 19.27
C ARG A 584 -11.29 17.23 17.81
N LYS A 585 -10.73 16.21 17.15
CA LYS A 585 -11.09 15.87 15.76
C LYS A 585 -12.56 15.48 15.63
N SER A 586 -13.03 14.57 16.50
CA SER A 586 -14.42 14.08 16.47
C SER A 586 -15.42 15.19 16.79
N PHE A 587 -15.10 16.01 17.79
CA PHE A 587 -15.91 17.13 18.25
C PHE A 587 -15.92 18.27 17.22
N SER A 588 -14.80 18.55 16.54
CA SER A 588 -14.76 19.48 15.42
C SER A 588 -15.73 19.08 14.30
N LYS A 589 -15.86 17.80 13.95
CA LYS A 589 -16.85 17.39 12.95
C LYS A 589 -18.29 17.68 13.37
N LEU A 590 -18.58 17.58 14.66
CA LEU A 590 -19.91 17.89 15.20
C LEU A 590 -20.19 19.40 15.20
N MET A 591 -19.20 20.22 15.56
CA MET A 591 -19.30 21.67 15.59
C MET A 591 -19.35 22.30 14.19
N GLU A 592 -18.91 21.60 13.14
CA GLU A 592 -18.94 22.11 11.77
C GLU A 592 -20.37 22.45 11.33
N ASN A 593 -21.35 21.60 11.68
CA ASN A 593 -22.75 21.85 11.35
C ASN A 593 -23.27 23.11 12.05
N VAL A 594 -22.97 23.27 13.34
CA VAL A 594 -23.39 24.45 14.12
C VAL A 594 -22.75 25.72 13.55
N PHE A 595 -21.47 25.67 13.18
CA PHE A 595 -20.76 26.78 12.55
C PHE A 595 -21.36 27.14 11.19
N ILE A 596 -21.74 26.14 10.39
CA ILE A 596 -22.37 26.38 9.09
C ILE A 596 -23.69 27.14 9.26
N ASP A 597 -24.52 26.73 10.21
CA ASP A 597 -25.85 27.30 10.41
C ASP A 597 -25.80 28.71 11.03
N GLN A 598 -24.84 28.99 11.90
CA GLN A 598 -24.75 30.25 12.64
C GLN A 598 -23.86 31.29 11.93
N ASP A 599 -22.56 31.00 11.84
CA ASP A 599 -21.56 31.99 11.40
C ASP A 599 -21.44 32.04 9.88
N PHE A 600 -21.29 30.88 9.22
CA PHE A 600 -21.04 30.86 7.78
C PHE A 600 -22.27 31.28 6.99
N ALA A 601 -23.48 30.89 7.42
CA ALA A 601 -24.73 31.35 6.83
C ALA A 601 -24.85 32.88 6.88
N ALA A 602 -24.62 33.50 8.05
CA ALA A 602 -24.66 34.94 8.22
C ALA A 602 -23.57 35.65 7.39
N TRP A 603 -22.33 35.18 7.46
CA TRP A 603 -21.22 35.73 6.66
C TRP A 603 -21.53 35.69 5.16
N ARG A 604 -22.10 34.59 4.70
CA ARG A 604 -22.45 34.39 3.31
C ARG A 604 -23.54 35.37 2.86
N GLU A 605 -24.54 35.64 3.68
CA GLU A 605 -25.58 36.63 3.34
C GLU A 605 -24.99 38.05 3.18
N GLU A 606 -24.05 38.43 4.04
CA GLU A 606 -23.48 39.78 4.05
C GLU A 606 -22.36 39.98 3.01
N HIS A 607 -21.44 39.03 2.87
CA HIS A 607 -20.15 39.24 2.19
C HIS A 607 -19.99 38.53 0.85
N PHE A 608 -20.86 37.57 0.51
CA PHE A 608 -20.67 36.70 -0.66
C PHE A 608 -20.50 37.46 -1.98
N THR A 609 -21.29 38.50 -2.21
CA THR A 609 -21.26 39.26 -3.47
C THR A 609 -19.93 39.97 -3.69
N GLN A 610 -19.37 40.57 -2.62
CA GLN A 610 -18.10 41.28 -2.68
C GLN A 610 -16.91 40.32 -2.77
N PHE A 611 -16.94 39.22 -2.00
CA PHE A 611 -15.95 38.15 -2.04
C PHE A 611 -15.81 37.55 -3.45
N LEU A 612 -16.94 37.25 -4.10
CA LEU A 612 -16.95 36.68 -5.44
C LEU A 612 -16.34 37.64 -6.47
N LYS A 613 -16.62 38.93 -6.35
CA LYS A 613 -16.03 39.96 -7.23
C LYS A 613 -14.51 40.00 -7.10
N GLN A 614 -13.99 39.99 -5.88
CA GLN A 614 -12.55 39.97 -5.62
C GLN A 614 -11.86 38.73 -6.21
N LYS A 615 -12.45 37.53 -6.02
CA LYS A 615 -11.89 36.30 -6.58
C LYS A 615 -11.86 36.30 -8.11
N ARG A 616 -12.86 36.89 -8.76
CA ARG A 616 -12.88 37.05 -10.23
C ARG A 616 -11.80 38.01 -10.73
N GLU A 617 -11.51 39.08 -9.98
CA GLU A 617 -10.39 39.99 -10.29
C GLU A 617 -9.03 39.29 -10.13
N GLU A 618 -8.86 38.45 -9.10
CA GLU A 618 -7.64 37.63 -8.90
C GLU A 618 -7.43 36.64 -10.06
N GLU A 619 -8.47 35.93 -10.51
CA GLU A 619 -8.41 35.03 -11.67
C GLU A 619 -8.00 35.76 -12.95
N PHE A 620 -8.58 36.95 -13.17
CA PHE A 620 -8.27 37.79 -14.31
C PHE A 620 -6.79 38.20 -14.32
N CYS A 621 -6.26 38.63 -13.17
CA CYS A 621 -4.83 38.96 -13.00
C CYS A 621 -3.91 37.75 -13.24
N ARG A 622 -4.30 36.56 -12.81
CA ARG A 622 -3.54 35.30 -13.01
C ARG A 622 -3.60 34.77 -14.44
N LYS A 623 -4.35 35.42 -15.34
CA LYS A 623 -4.62 34.95 -16.72
C LYS A 623 -5.10 33.50 -16.75
N GLN A 624 -5.88 33.10 -15.75
CA GLN A 624 -6.35 31.73 -15.63
C GLN A 624 -7.32 31.43 -16.79
N ARG A 625 -7.06 30.35 -17.51
CA ARG A 625 -7.75 30.05 -18.78
C ARG A 625 -9.20 29.60 -18.60
N TYR A 626 -9.53 29.03 -17.44
CA TYR A 626 -10.86 28.57 -17.08
C TYR A 626 -11.27 29.15 -15.73
N PRO A 627 -12.49 29.73 -15.62
CA PRO A 627 -13.00 30.22 -14.35
C PRO A 627 -13.23 29.04 -13.40
N THR A 628 -12.88 29.21 -12.13
CA THR A 628 -13.15 28.25 -11.06
C THR A 628 -14.62 28.37 -10.64
N PRO A 629 -15.32 27.25 -10.35
CA PRO A 629 -16.68 27.28 -9.79
C PRO A 629 -16.68 28.05 -8.46
N TYR A 630 -17.67 28.92 -8.23
CA TYR A 630 -17.67 29.70 -6.98
C TYR A 630 -17.95 28.87 -5.73
N VAL A 631 -18.58 27.69 -5.86
CA VAL A 631 -18.76 26.74 -4.76
C VAL A 631 -17.43 26.24 -4.26
N ASP A 632 -16.47 26.04 -5.16
CA ASP A 632 -15.14 25.59 -4.75
C ASP A 632 -14.49 26.69 -3.90
N TYR A 633 -14.63 27.97 -4.29
CA TYR A 633 -14.20 29.10 -3.45
C TYR A 633 -14.99 29.24 -2.15
N LEU A 634 -16.31 29.01 -2.16
CA LEU A 634 -17.11 29.01 -0.94
C LEU A 634 -16.73 27.86 -0.02
N THR A 635 -16.42 26.69 -0.56
CA THR A 635 -16.00 25.51 0.19
C THR A 635 -14.61 25.75 0.78
N GLU A 636 -13.67 26.27 -0.02
CA GLU A 636 -12.35 26.70 0.43
C GLU A 636 -12.45 27.77 1.53
N GLU A 637 -13.29 28.80 1.33
CA GLU A 637 -13.47 29.88 2.30
C GLU A 637 -14.18 29.40 3.56
N ARG A 638 -15.21 28.54 3.44
CA ARG A 638 -15.87 27.87 4.56
C ARG A 638 -14.85 27.07 5.35
N SER A 639 -14.08 26.21 4.70
CA SER A 639 -13.05 25.40 5.36
C SER A 639 -11.97 26.28 5.98
N ARG A 640 -11.59 27.40 5.36
CA ARG A 640 -10.63 28.38 5.90
C ARG A 640 -11.18 29.07 7.14
N GLN A 641 -12.39 29.61 7.09
CA GLN A 641 -13.04 30.27 8.23
C GLN A 641 -13.31 29.28 9.35
N TYR A 642 -13.74 28.07 9.01
CA TYR A 642 -13.95 27.02 9.99
C TYR A 642 -12.65 26.57 10.65
N ALA A 643 -11.54 26.48 9.89
CA ALA A 643 -10.23 26.20 10.46
C ALA A 643 -9.78 27.32 11.42
N LEU A 644 -9.99 28.59 11.05
CA LEU A 644 -9.70 29.74 11.93
C LEU A 644 -10.59 29.73 13.19
N PHE A 645 -11.87 29.39 13.03
CA PHE A 645 -12.82 29.24 14.14
C PHE A 645 -12.36 28.12 15.09
N CYS A 646 -12.00 26.96 14.55
CA CYS A 646 -11.48 25.84 15.33
C CYS A 646 -10.21 26.24 16.08
N GLN A 647 -9.26 26.91 15.41
CA GLN A 647 -8.01 27.36 16.02
C GLN A 647 -8.25 28.31 17.20
N LYS A 648 -9.29 29.15 17.11
CA LYS A 648 -9.58 30.17 18.13
C LYS A 648 -10.46 29.65 19.29
N HIS A 649 -11.42 28.78 19.01
CA HIS A 649 -12.50 28.48 19.95
C HIS A 649 -12.60 27.01 20.37
N MET A 650 -12.08 26.06 19.58
CA MET A 650 -12.32 24.63 19.81
C MET A 650 -11.83 24.17 21.19
N ASP A 651 -10.65 24.63 21.59
CA ASP A 651 -10.01 24.20 22.83
C ASP A 651 -10.79 24.75 24.04
N SER A 652 -11.31 25.99 23.95
CA SER A 652 -12.20 26.58 24.96
C SER A 652 -13.55 25.88 25.05
N PHE A 653 -14.11 25.42 23.93
CA PHE A 653 -15.35 24.63 23.93
C PHE A 653 -15.17 23.26 24.58
N ILE A 654 -14.07 22.56 24.28
CA ILE A 654 -13.75 21.28 24.90
C ILE A 654 -13.46 21.47 26.39
N ALA A 655 -12.74 22.53 26.76
CA ALA A 655 -12.52 22.89 28.18
C ALA A 655 -13.85 23.11 28.90
N PHE A 656 -14.80 23.82 28.27
CA PHE A 656 -16.13 24.03 28.84
C PHE A 656 -16.92 22.73 28.97
N LEU A 657 -16.90 21.87 27.94
CA LEU A 657 -17.55 20.56 27.93
C LEU A 657 -17.07 19.66 29.08
N LEU A 658 -15.79 19.73 29.43
CA LEU A 658 -15.19 18.99 30.54
C LEU A 658 -15.40 19.66 31.91
N SER A 659 -15.59 20.98 31.94
CA SER A 659 -15.78 21.74 33.18
C SER A 659 -17.22 21.71 33.71
N ASP A 660 -17.40 22.16 34.96
CA ASP A 660 -18.71 22.39 35.61
C ASP A 660 -19.21 23.84 35.50
N LYS A 661 -18.59 24.68 34.66
CA LYS A 661 -18.98 26.09 34.52
C LYS A 661 -20.37 26.23 33.86
N GLU A 662 -21.14 27.24 34.26
CA GLU A 662 -22.41 27.59 33.60
C GLU A 662 -22.16 28.24 32.23
N PRO A 663 -23.02 27.99 31.22
CA PRO A 663 -22.86 28.60 29.91
C PRO A 663 -23.08 30.12 29.98
N PRO A 664 -22.25 30.95 29.32
CA PRO A 664 -22.52 32.37 29.20
C PRO A 664 -23.88 32.61 28.50
N PRO A 665 -24.69 33.58 28.97
CA PRO A 665 -26.07 33.75 28.50
C PRO A 665 -26.18 34.17 27.03
N ASP A 666 -25.16 34.84 26.48
CA ASP A 666 -25.22 35.46 25.14
C ASP A 666 -24.57 34.62 24.02
N ASN A 667 -24.14 33.38 24.29
CA ASN A 667 -23.45 32.56 23.29
C ASN A 667 -24.12 31.20 23.06
N LEU A 668 -24.77 31.07 21.89
CA LEU A 668 -25.51 29.89 21.44
C LEU A 668 -24.65 28.62 21.42
N TYR A 669 -23.36 28.73 21.06
CA TYR A 669 -22.47 27.57 21.03
C TYR A 669 -22.33 26.92 22.41
N TYR A 670 -22.18 27.73 23.47
CA TYR A 670 -22.06 27.21 24.83
C TYR A 670 -23.38 26.63 25.35
N GLN A 671 -24.53 27.12 24.87
CA GLN A 671 -25.84 26.57 25.23
C GLN A 671 -26.03 25.16 24.62
N GLU A 672 -25.71 24.99 23.34
CA GLU A 672 -25.72 23.68 22.66
C GLU A 672 -24.77 22.69 23.36
N ILE A 673 -23.54 23.13 23.66
CA ILE A 673 -22.55 22.30 24.36
C ILE A 673 -23.04 21.94 25.78
N ALA A 674 -23.73 22.86 26.47
CA ALA A 674 -24.29 22.58 27.80
C ALA A 674 -25.39 21.51 27.74
N CYS A 675 -26.22 21.52 26.69
CA CYS A 675 -27.20 20.46 26.42
C CYS A 675 -26.50 19.11 26.24
N TRP A 676 -25.49 19.04 25.37
CA TRP A 676 -24.71 17.81 25.16
C TRP A 676 -24.02 17.34 26.42
N ARG A 677 -23.46 18.26 27.23
CA ARG A 677 -22.86 17.93 28.52
C ARG A 677 -23.87 17.23 29.44
N GLN A 678 -25.12 17.70 29.47
CA GLN A 678 -26.18 17.08 30.27
C GLN A 678 -26.56 15.70 29.73
N GLU A 679 -26.68 15.54 28.41
CA GLU A 679 -26.97 14.25 27.77
C GLU A 679 -25.82 13.23 27.97
N LEU A 680 -24.58 13.68 27.88
CA LEU A 680 -23.41 12.83 28.14
C LEU A 680 -23.38 12.37 29.61
N ARG A 681 -23.78 13.23 30.56
CA ARG A 681 -23.88 12.89 31.99
C ARG A 681 -25.05 11.96 32.31
N SER A 682 -26.17 12.07 31.58
CA SER A 682 -27.30 11.14 31.71
C SER A 682 -27.03 9.76 31.11
N GLY A 683 -25.89 9.59 30.44
CA GLY A 683 -25.44 8.32 29.86
C GLY A 683 -25.90 8.10 28.42
N ALA A 684 -26.34 9.14 27.72
CA ALA A 684 -26.61 9.08 26.29
C ALA A 684 -25.33 8.85 25.47
N TYR A 685 -25.49 8.41 24.22
CA TYR A 685 -24.43 8.28 23.23
C TYR A 685 -23.28 7.30 23.55
N ARG A 686 -23.55 6.23 24.30
CA ARG A 686 -22.53 5.20 24.64
C ARG A 686 -21.86 4.54 23.43
N ALA A 687 -22.54 4.53 22.27
CA ALA A 687 -22.04 3.92 21.05
C ALA A 687 -21.11 4.84 20.22
N LEU A 688 -20.90 6.10 20.63
CA LEU A 688 -20.00 7.00 19.89
C LEU A 688 -18.53 6.64 20.13
N ASN A 689 -17.76 6.54 19.06
CA ASN A 689 -16.35 6.15 19.10
C ASN A 689 -15.48 7.07 19.99
N TRP A 690 -15.83 8.37 20.09
CA TRP A 690 -15.07 9.32 20.90
C TRP A 690 -15.48 9.35 22.37
N ARG A 691 -16.53 8.61 22.78
CA ARG A 691 -17.06 8.62 24.14
C ARG A 691 -16.01 8.18 25.16
N GLU A 692 -15.22 7.16 24.83
CA GLU A 692 -14.14 6.67 25.69
C GLU A 692 -13.12 7.78 26.00
N HIS A 693 -12.79 8.61 25.01
CA HIS A 693 -11.84 9.70 25.19
C HIS A 693 -12.41 10.82 26.08
N TYR A 694 -13.70 11.13 25.93
CA TYR A 694 -14.39 12.06 26.84
C TYR A 694 -14.38 11.54 28.28
N ASP A 695 -14.77 10.29 28.51
CA ASP A 695 -14.84 9.72 29.86
C ASP A 695 -13.45 9.63 30.52
N PHE A 696 -12.39 9.38 29.74
CA PHE A 696 -11.01 9.39 30.24
C PHE A 696 -10.59 10.79 30.68
N LEU A 697 -10.75 11.80 29.80
CA LEU A 697 -10.37 13.19 30.10
C LEU A 697 -11.20 13.75 31.24
N GLN A 698 -12.50 13.46 31.28
CA GLN A 698 -13.37 13.89 32.36
C GLN A 698 -12.86 13.35 33.70
N LYS A 699 -12.59 12.04 33.83
CA LYS A 699 -12.09 11.46 35.08
C LYS A 699 -10.75 12.04 35.54
N ARG A 700 -9.88 12.43 34.60
CA ARG A 700 -8.52 12.90 34.91
C ARG A 700 -8.43 14.42 35.14
N LEU A 701 -9.27 15.21 34.46
CA LEU A 701 -9.15 16.66 34.41
C LEU A 701 -10.27 17.43 35.14
N THR A 702 -11.35 16.79 35.62
CA THR A 702 -12.45 17.53 36.29
C THR A 702 -12.08 18.09 37.66
N HIS A 703 -11.18 17.44 38.40
CA HIS A 703 -10.83 17.82 39.77
C HIS A 703 -9.54 18.65 39.87
N THR A 704 -9.05 19.18 38.75
CA THR A 704 -7.76 19.87 38.69
C THR A 704 -7.91 21.39 38.75
N SER A 705 -6.95 22.08 39.38
CA SER A 705 -6.99 23.53 39.59
C SER A 705 -6.53 24.35 38.38
N TYR A 706 -5.88 23.72 37.40
CA TYR A 706 -5.19 24.38 36.31
C TYR A 706 -6.08 24.73 35.11
N ASP A 707 -5.68 25.73 34.32
CA ASP A 707 -6.38 26.13 33.10
C ASP A 707 -6.22 25.09 31.99
N LEU A 708 -7.34 24.44 31.66
CA LEU A 708 -7.40 23.43 30.60
C LEU A 708 -7.01 23.99 29.23
N CYS A 709 -7.26 25.27 28.95
CA CYS A 709 -6.87 25.87 27.67
C CYS A 709 -5.35 25.99 27.55
N GLU A 710 -4.65 26.37 28.64
CA GLU A 710 -3.19 26.38 28.67
C GLU A 710 -2.62 24.96 28.52
N LEU A 711 -3.24 23.97 29.17
CA LEU A 711 -2.84 22.56 29.02
C LEU A 711 -3.00 22.06 27.58
N PHE A 712 -4.13 22.35 26.93
CA PHE A 712 -4.38 21.92 25.56
C PHE A 712 -3.43 22.58 24.55
N ALA A 713 -3.03 23.84 24.79
CA ALA A 713 -2.02 24.52 23.99
C ALA A 713 -0.63 23.89 24.13
N ALA A 714 -0.33 23.22 25.25
CA ALA A 714 0.91 22.50 25.48
C ALA A 714 1.01 21.17 24.70
N PHE A 715 -0.11 20.62 24.26
CA PHE A 715 -0.16 19.36 23.51
C PHE A 715 0.33 19.52 22.06
N ARG A 716 0.90 18.43 21.51
CA ARG A 716 1.43 18.37 20.14
C ARG A 716 0.87 17.20 19.36
N GLU A 717 0.54 17.41 18.09
CA GLU A 717 0.21 16.33 17.17
C GLU A 717 1.47 15.72 16.55
N PHE A 718 1.39 14.48 16.06
CA PHE A 718 2.51 13.83 15.36
C PHE A 718 3.09 14.70 14.23
N ALA A 719 2.23 15.43 13.50
CA ALA A 719 2.63 16.32 12.41
C ALA A 719 3.54 17.49 12.85
N GLU A 720 3.56 17.84 14.15
CA GLU A 720 4.34 18.95 14.71
C GLU A 720 5.72 18.54 15.23
N LEU A 721 5.99 17.23 15.34
CA LEU A 721 7.23 16.66 15.90
C LEU A 721 8.42 16.75 14.93
N LYS A 722 8.83 17.97 14.57
CA LYS A 722 9.84 18.24 13.53
C LYS A 722 11.22 18.60 14.07
N ARG A 723 11.42 18.62 15.39
CA ARG A 723 12.71 19.02 15.97
C ARG A 723 13.78 17.96 15.67
N PRO A 724 15.03 18.35 15.39
CA PRO A 724 16.11 17.40 15.21
C PRO A 724 16.46 16.70 16.53
N LEU A 725 16.73 15.41 16.44
CA LEU A 725 17.15 14.56 17.56
C LEU A 725 18.58 14.90 17.99
N TYR A 726 18.88 14.73 19.27
CA TYR A 726 20.25 14.83 19.78
C TYR A 726 21.06 13.56 19.51
N GLY A 727 20.40 12.40 19.44
CA GLY A 727 21.01 11.12 19.09
C GLY A 727 20.74 10.68 17.66
N GLN A 728 21.55 9.73 17.18
CA GLN A 728 21.28 8.98 15.95
C GLN A 728 20.85 7.56 16.26
N TYR A 729 19.69 7.17 15.76
CA TYR A 729 19.07 5.87 16.02
C TYR A 729 18.91 5.06 14.73
N PRO A 730 19.32 3.79 14.68
CA PRO A 730 19.32 3.03 13.42
C PRO A 730 17.95 2.51 12.96
N LEU A 731 16.90 2.67 13.78
CA LEU A 731 15.53 2.20 13.52
C LEU A 731 14.59 3.28 12.96
N THR A 732 15.13 4.39 12.49
CA THR A 732 14.35 5.45 11.85
C THR A 732 14.19 5.20 10.35
N LEU A 733 13.09 5.71 9.77
CA LEU A 733 12.80 5.65 8.34
C LEU A 733 13.88 6.36 7.50
N THR A 734 14.49 7.39 8.07
CA THR A 734 15.59 8.17 7.48
C THR A 734 16.95 7.61 7.90
N ARG A 735 17.75 7.20 6.91
CA ARG A 735 19.17 6.86 7.08
C ARG A 735 20.01 7.86 6.32
N ASN A 736 21.07 8.37 6.95
CA ASN A 736 22.01 9.34 6.38
C ASN A 736 21.43 10.76 6.17
N ILE A 737 20.28 11.06 6.78
CA ILE A 737 19.69 12.41 6.88
C ILE A 737 19.49 12.69 8.38
N GLU A 738 19.49 13.97 8.77
CA GLU A 738 19.19 14.39 10.14
C GLU A 738 17.82 13.83 10.58
N GLN A 739 17.82 13.14 11.72
CA GLN A 739 16.62 12.47 12.26
C GLN A 739 15.80 13.44 13.08
N THR A 740 14.47 13.30 13.00
CA THR A 740 13.51 14.16 13.69
C THR A 740 12.75 13.43 14.79
N GLU A 741 12.06 14.17 15.67
CA GLU A 741 11.14 13.59 16.65
C GLU A 741 10.09 12.66 15.99
N GLN A 742 9.59 13.01 14.79
CA GLN A 742 8.72 12.14 13.98
C GLN A 742 9.35 10.79 13.67
N ASP A 743 10.63 10.77 13.31
CA ASP A 743 11.34 9.53 13.01
C ASP A 743 11.49 8.65 14.26
N LEU A 744 11.76 9.26 15.42
CA LEU A 744 11.82 8.57 16.71
C LEU A 744 10.46 7.95 17.06
N ILE A 745 9.38 8.73 16.93
CA ILE A 745 8.03 8.23 17.20
C ILE A 745 7.63 7.16 16.18
N ALA A 746 7.97 7.28 14.90
CA ALA A 746 7.67 6.27 13.88
C ALA A 746 8.37 4.91 14.13
N SER A 747 9.40 4.86 15.00
CA SER A 747 10.21 3.66 15.24
C SER A 747 9.46 2.50 15.93
N PHE A 748 8.23 2.70 16.45
CA PHE A 748 7.39 1.59 16.89
C PHE A 748 6.94 0.68 15.75
N TYR A 749 7.00 1.19 14.51
CA TYR A 749 6.63 0.47 13.30
C TYR A 749 7.87 -0.13 12.62
N PRO A 750 7.77 -1.30 11.97
CA PRO A 750 8.90 -1.86 11.24
C PRO A 750 9.38 -0.94 10.11
N LEU A 751 10.70 -0.85 9.91
CA LEU A 751 11.35 0.03 8.93
C LEU A 751 10.81 -0.12 7.48
N TYR A 752 10.46 -1.35 7.10
CA TYR A 752 9.95 -1.67 5.76
C TYR A 752 8.44 -1.96 5.75
N GLY A 753 7.75 -1.61 6.83
CA GLY A 753 6.36 -2.00 7.09
C GLY A 753 6.18 -3.50 7.39
N TYR A 754 4.93 -3.88 7.62
CA TYR A 754 4.48 -5.27 7.71
C TYR A 754 4.34 -5.91 6.32
N GLY A 755 4.20 -5.10 5.26
CA GLY A 755 4.26 -5.58 3.88
C GLY A 755 2.89 -5.83 3.24
N TYR A 756 1.89 -4.99 3.51
CA TYR A 756 0.55 -5.13 2.89
C TYR A 756 0.63 -5.06 1.35
N LEU A 757 1.28 -4.03 0.80
CA LEU A 757 1.47 -3.89 -0.65
C LEU A 757 2.79 -4.49 -1.17
N SER A 758 3.63 -5.01 -0.28
CA SER A 758 4.90 -5.68 -0.61
C SER A 758 4.80 -7.15 -0.21
N ALA A 759 4.17 -7.95 -1.08
CA ALA A 759 3.86 -9.35 -0.81
C ALA A 759 5.11 -10.16 -0.45
N HIS A 760 5.07 -10.89 0.67
CA HIS A 760 6.17 -11.73 1.13
C HIS A 760 6.53 -12.85 0.14
N ALA A 761 5.60 -13.29 -0.69
CA ALA A 761 5.83 -14.36 -1.65
C ALA A 761 6.86 -14.01 -2.75
N PHE A 762 6.90 -12.74 -3.21
CA PHE A 762 7.73 -12.33 -4.35
C PHE A 762 8.34 -10.92 -4.24
N GLY A 763 7.77 -10.04 -3.40
CA GLY A 763 8.19 -8.64 -3.22
C GLY A 763 9.20 -8.43 -2.09
N GLN A 764 9.32 -9.40 -1.17
CA GLN A 764 10.32 -9.39 -0.10
C GLN A 764 11.24 -10.61 -0.21
N ALA A 765 12.48 -10.45 0.24
CA ALA A 765 13.45 -11.53 0.32
C ALA A 765 13.92 -11.74 1.76
N ALA A 766 14.23 -13.00 2.06
CA ALA A 766 14.75 -13.41 3.34
C ALA A 766 15.88 -14.42 3.15
N THR A 767 16.64 -14.66 4.21
CA THR A 767 17.72 -15.66 4.18
C THR A 767 17.11 -17.05 4.07
N LEU A 768 17.60 -17.86 3.13
CA LEU A 768 17.01 -19.17 2.85
C LEU A 768 17.37 -20.22 3.90
N GLY A 769 18.61 -20.19 4.39
CA GLY A 769 19.16 -21.19 5.29
C GLY A 769 19.25 -22.60 4.67
N SER A 770 18.99 -23.62 5.49
CA SER A 770 19.26 -25.04 5.20
C SER A 770 18.60 -25.64 3.95
N ILE A 771 17.60 -25.01 3.33
CA ILE A 771 17.08 -25.46 2.04
C ILE A 771 18.15 -25.28 0.94
N PHE A 772 18.99 -24.25 1.04
CA PHE A 772 20.09 -24.00 0.09
C PHE A 772 21.15 -25.10 0.06
N LYS A 773 21.23 -25.94 1.09
CA LYS A 773 22.15 -27.09 1.13
C LYS A 773 21.91 -28.07 -0.02
N LEU A 774 20.71 -28.09 -0.60
CA LEU A 774 20.41 -28.85 -1.82
C LEU A 774 21.21 -28.32 -3.02
N VAL A 775 21.30 -26.99 -3.16
CA VAL A 775 22.13 -26.33 -4.18
C VAL A 775 23.61 -26.57 -3.91
N SER A 776 24.05 -26.46 -2.65
CA SER A 776 25.44 -26.75 -2.25
C SER A 776 25.85 -28.19 -2.52
N ALA A 777 24.95 -29.15 -2.30
CA ALA A 777 25.20 -30.54 -2.65
C ALA A 777 25.23 -30.72 -4.16
N TYR A 778 24.29 -30.11 -4.89
CA TYR A 778 24.24 -30.18 -6.35
C TYR A 778 25.53 -29.65 -6.98
N SER A 779 26.05 -28.50 -6.54
CA SER A 779 27.24 -27.89 -7.13
C SER A 779 28.46 -28.82 -7.08
N VAL A 780 28.57 -29.62 -6.03
CA VAL A 780 29.64 -30.62 -5.87
C VAL A 780 29.32 -31.89 -6.65
N LEU A 781 28.11 -32.42 -6.50
CA LEU A 781 27.70 -33.68 -7.14
C LEU A 781 27.79 -33.60 -8.67
N ALA A 782 27.38 -32.48 -9.27
CA ALA A 782 27.41 -32.28 -10.72
C ALA A 782 28.83 -32.37 -11.30
N GLN A 783 29.87 -32.03 -10.52
CA GLN A 783 31.27 -32.13 -10.93
C GLN A 783 31.83 -33.56 -10.79
N HIS A 784 31.26 -34.40 -9.91
CA HIS A 784 31.82 -35.69 -9.51
C HIS A 784 30.98 -36.91 -9.95
N VAL A 785 29.96 -36.72 -10.79
CA VAL A 785 29.06 -37.80 -11.24
C VAL A 785 29.82 -38.98 -11.87
N SER A 786 30.95 -38.70 -12.52
CA SER A 786 31.78 -39.70 -13.22
C SER A 786 32.80 -40.40 -12.31
N ASP A 787 33.07 -39.88 -11.11
CA ASP A 787 34.26 -40.23 -10.33
C ASP A 787 34.01 -41.29 -9.24
N SER A 788 32.75 -41.57 -8.89
CA SER A 788 32.40 -42.50 -7.80
C SER A 788 31.21 -43.38 -8.15
N GLU A 789 31.31 -44.68 -7.84
CA GLU A 789 30.16 -45.60 -7.91
C GLU A 789 29.05 -45.25 -6.90
N ASP A 790 29.39 -44.58 -5.78
CA ASP A 790 28.44 -44.16 -4.76
C ASP A 790 28.69 -42.71 -4.32
N LEU A 791 27.97 -41.78 -4.97
CA LEU A 791 28.04 -40.34 -4.71
C LEU A 791 27.65 -39.96 -3.26
N SER A 792 26.88 -40.81 -2.56
CA SER A 792 26.46 -40.51 -1.19
C SER A 792 27.62 -40.55 -0.19
N LYS A 793 28.69 -41.27 -0.52
CA LYS A 793 29.87 -41.51 0.34
C LYS A 793 31.08 -40.64 -0.01
N LEU A 794 30.92 -39.65 -0.90
CA LEU A 794 32.00 -38.72 -1.28
C LEU A 794 32.69 -38.12 -0.05
N LEU A 795 31.90 -37.69 0.94
CA LEU A 795 32.36 -37.25 2.25
C LEU A 795 31.64 -38.04 3.34
N VAL A 796 32.38 -38.48 4.36
CA VAL A 796 31.81 -39.08 5.56
C VAL A 796 32.46 -38.44 6.78
N ILE A 797 31.63 -37.88 7.66
CA ILE A 797 32.05 -37.30 8.93
C ILE A 797 31.64 -38.24 10.06
N ILE A 798 32.48 -38.35 11.09
CA ILE A 798 32.22 -39.10 12.30
C ILE A 798 32.01 -38.13 13.47
N ASP A 799 30.84 -38.19 14.09
CA ASP A 799 30.52 -37.49 15.33
C ASP A 799 30.82 -38.40 16.55
N LYS A 800 31.93 -38.14 17.26
CA LYS A 800 32.53 -39.05 18.26
C LYS A 800 32.06 -38.88 19.70
N GLN A 801 31.06 -38.05 20.03
CA GLN A 801 30.54 -38.05 21.42
C GLN A 801 29.97 -39.42 21.83
N SER A 802 29.61 -40.28 20.88
CA SER A 802 29.20 -41.68 21.07
C SER A 802 30.35 -42.72 21.10
N LEU A 803 31.62 -42.29 20.96
CA LEU A 803 32.82 -43.15 20.94
C LEU A 803 33.83 -42.87 22.07
N GLY A 804 33.50 -41.98 23.03
CA GLY A 804 34.29 -41.78 24.26
C GLY A 804 35.55 -40.91 24.15
N CYS A 805 35.82 -40.24 23.03
CA CYS A 805 37.00 -39.39 22.87
C CYS A 805 36.75 -37.95 23.40
N ARG A 806 37.61 -37.44 24.30
CA ARG A 806 37.64 -36.01 24.69
C ARG A 806 38.89 -35.35 24.10
N TYR A 807 38.71 -34.26 23.34
CA TYR A 807 39.81 -33.48 22.76
C TYR A 807 39.82 -32.05 23.33
N GLY A 808 41.01 -31.47 23.54
CA GLY A 808 41.18 -30.18 24.22
C GLY A 808 40.90 -28.94 23.36
N LYS A 809 40.63 -29.09 22.05
CA LYS A 809 40.28 -27.99 21.13
C LYS A 809 38.86 -28.18 20.56
N PRO A 810 38.11 -27.07 20.34
CA PRO A 810 36.78 -27.14 19.75
C PRO A 810 36.85 -27.72 18.33
N HIS A 811 36.06 -28.76 18.08
CA HIS A 811 35.96 -29.48 16.82
C HIS A 811 34.50 -29.75 16.50
N VAL A 812 34.17 -29.86 15.22
CA VAL A 812 32.81 -30.13 14.74
C VAL A 812 32.58 -31.60 14.37
N GLY A 813 33.64 -32.40 14.32
CA GLY A 813 33.58 -33.82 14.00
C GLY A 813 34.97 -34.39 13.71
N PHE A 814 35.01 -35.57 13.11
CA PHE A 814 36.22 -36.23 12.66
C PHE A 814 36.06 -36.72 11.23
N PHE A 815 37.13 -36.72 10.45
CA PHE A 815 37.14 -37.40 9.16
C PHE A 815 37.17 -38.93 9.35
N LYS A 816 36.94 -39.68 8.27
CA LYS A 816 36.93 -41.15 8.28
C LYS A 816 38.27 -41.76 8.74
N ASP A 817 39.38 -41.07 8.50
CA ASP A 817 40.72 -41.43 8.97
C ASP A 817 40.93 -41.20 10.47
N GLY A 818 39.94 -40.61 11.15
CA GLY A 818 39.96 -40.34 12.58
C GLY A 818 40.57 -38.98 12.95
N SER A 819 40.98 -38.16 11.98
CA SER A 819 41.54 -36.83 12.22
C SER A 819 40.46 -35.81 12.65
N PRO A 820 40.74 -34.91 13.62
CA PRO A 820 39.75 -33.97 14.13
C PRO A 820 39.52 -32.80 13.17
N ILE A 821 38.25 -32.45 12.96
CA ILE A 821 37.82 -31.30 12.18
C ILE A 821 37.64 -30.11 13.13
N THR A 822 38.65 -29.24 13.21
CA THR A 822 38.64 -28.06 14.09
C THR A 822 37.59 -27.04 13.66
N SER A 823 37.00 -26.31 14.63
CA SER A 823 36.01 -25.27 14.31
C SER A 823 36.59 -24.13 13.46
N PHE A 824 37.88 -23.83 13.60
CA PHE A 824 38.62 -23.01 12.64
C PHE A 824 39.32 -23.95 11.65
N PHE A 825 38.88 -23.95 10.40
CA PHE A 825 39.33 -24.89 9.37
C PHE A 825 39.77 -24.13 8.12
N LYS A 826 41.02 -24.36 7.68
CA LYS A 826 41.65 -23.74 6.50
C LYS A 826 41.42 -22.22 6.38
N GLY A 827 41.61 -21.49 7.49
CA GLY A 827 41.51 -20.03 7.50
C GLY A 827 40.09 -19.46 7.64
N GLY A 828 39.05 -20.30 7.80
CA GLY A 828 37.68 -19.89 8.05
C GLY A 828 37.07 -20.56 9.28
N MET A 829 35.98 -20.01 9.80
CA MET A 829 35.24 -20.57 10.93
C MET A 829 34.04 -21.38 10.44
N LEU A 830 34.04 -22.69 10.70
CA LEU A 830 32.94 -23.58 10.37
C LEU A 830 31.73 -23.32 11.28
N PRO A 831 30.49 -23.46 10.74
CA PRO A 831 29.30 -23.44 11.56
C PRO A 831 29.26 -24.64 12.51
N GLY A 832 28.67 -24.45 13.70
CA GLY A 832 28.50 -25.50 14.70
C GLY A 832 27.49 -26.56 14.30
N ASN A 833 27.50 -27.68 15.05
CA ASN A 833 26.47 -28.73 14.97
C ASN A 833 25.37 -28.48 16.01
N ASP A 834 24.12 -28.67 15.61
CA ASP A 834 22.95 -28.59 16.51
C ASP A 834 22.66 -29.91 17.24
N TYR A 835 23.50 -30.92 17.04
CA TYR A 835 23.33 -32.27 17.56
C TYR A 835 24.67 -32.89 17.94
N SER A 836 24.62 -33.95 18.75
CA SER A 836 25.79 -34.75 19.10
C SER A 836 25.48 -36.24 19.19
N GLY A 837 26.53 -37.05 19.09
CA GLY A 837 26.45 -38.51 19.23
C GLY A 837 25.83 -39.26 18.04
N ARG A 838 25.84 -38.70 16.82
CA ARG A 838 25.16 -39.28 15.65
C ARG A 838 25.94 -40.38 14.90
N GLY A 839 27.21 -40.62 15.24
CA GLY A 839 28.01 -41.64 14.58
C GLY A 839 28.44 -41.22 13.17
N TYR A 840 28.25 -42.09 12.18
CA TYR A 840 28.65 -41.84 10.79
C TYR A 840 27.60 -40.98 10.06
N ILE A 841 28.06 -39.92 9.40
CA ILE A 841 27.24 -38.97 8.68
C ILE A 841 27.73 -38.92 7.23
N ASP A 842 26.96 -39.52 6.33
CA ASP A 842 27.10 -39.41 4.87
C ASP A 842 26.16 -38.32 4.31
N LEU A 843 26.11 -38.12 2.98
CA LEU A 843 25.29 -37.06 2.39
C LEU A 843 23.79 -37.23 2.67
N ILE A 844 23.29 -38.46 2.66
CA ILE A 844 21.86 -38.76 2.90
C ILE A 844 21.52 -38.44 4.36
N SER A 845 22.36 -38.90 5.29
CA SER A 845 22.21 -38.62 6.72
C SER A 845 22.36 -37.13 7.01
N ALA A 846 23.28 -36.43 6.32
CA ALA A 846 23.47 -34.99 6.43
C ALA A 846 22.25 -34.20 5.95
N LEU A 847 21.57 -34.64 4.89
CA LEU A 847 20.30 -34.05 4.43
C LEU A 847 19.18 -34.31 5.44
N GLU A 848 19.07 -35.54 5.95
CA GLU A 848 18.08 -35.96 6.96
C GLU A 848 18.13 -35.10 8.22
N MET A 849 19.32 -34.95 8.82
CA MET A 849 19.51 -34.20 10.06
C MET A 849 19.90 -32.74 9.83
N SER A 850 19.99 -32.31 8.56
CA SER A 850 20.35 -30.95 8.17
C SER A 850 21.70 -30.47 8.72
N SER A 851 22.75 -31.30 8.64
CA SER A 851 24.09 -30.99 9.17
C SER A 851 24.68 -29.70 8.58
N ASN A 852 25.03 -28.70 9.40
CA ASN A 852 25.70 -27.49 8.89
C ASN A 852 27.17 -27.74 8.45
N PRO A 853 28.05 -28.27 9.32
CA PRO A 853 29.46 -28.44 8.97
C PRO A 853 29.68 -29.41 7.81
N TYR A 854 28.82 -30.41 7.63
CA TYR A 854 28.92 -31.33 6.49
C TYR A 854 28.87 -30.58 5.15
N PHE A 855 27.88 -29.71 4.91
CA PHE A 855 27.78 -29.01 3.62
C PHE A 855 28.87 -27.94 3.45
N SER A 856 29.27 -27.27 4.53
CA SER A 856 30.41 -26.34 4.46
C SER A 856 31.71 -27.07 4.08
N LEU A 857 31.94 -28.26 4.61
CA LEU A 857 33.09 -29.10 4.26
C LEU A 857 32.98 -29.70 2.87
N LEU A 858 31.80 -30.18 2.49
CA LEU A 858 31.53 -30.73 1.17
C LEU A 858 31.92 -29.70 0.09
N VAL A 859 31.42 -28.47 0.22
CA VAL A 859 31.77 -27.36 -0.69
C VAL A 859 33.24 -27.00 -0.58
N SER A 860 33.80 -26.90 0.63
CA SER A 860 35.18 -26.45 0.81
C SER A 860 36.23 -27.39 0.21
N GLU A 861 35.99 -28.70 0.31
CA GLU A 861 36.99 -29.73 0.00
C GLU A 861 36.79 -30.37 -1.37
N TYR A 862 35.54 -30.40 -1.87
CA TYR A 862 35.19 -31.11 -3.11
C TYR A 862 34.66 -30.19 -4.21
N LEU A 863 34.59 -28.88 -4.01
CA LEU A 863 34.29 -27.95 -5.10
C LEU A 863 35.61 -27.45 -5.73
N SER A 864 35.68 -27.47 -7.06
CA SER A 864 36.89 -27.05 -7.78
C SER A 864 37.17 -25.55 -7.60
N ASP A 865 36.15 -24.71 -7.80
CA ASP A 865 36.20 -23.27 -7.53
C ASP A 865 35.08 -22.87 -6.54
N PRO A 866 35.38 -22.17 -5.44
CA PRO A 866 34.35 -21.61 -4.55
C PRO A 866 33.24 -20.79 -5.26
N GLU A 867 33.55 -20.14 -6.38
CA GLU A 867 32.56 -19.35 -7.14
C GLU A 867 31.49 -20.22 -7.82
N ASP A 868 31.79 -21.50 -8.08
CA ASP A 868 30.85 -22.45 -8.68
C ASP A 868 29.58 -22.63 -7.82
N LEU A 869 29.67 -22.41 -6.51
CA LEU A 869 28.50 -22.43 -5.61
C LEU A 869 27.52 -21.30 -5.97
N CYS A 870 28.06 -20.11 -6.23
CA CYS A 870 27.27 -18.94 -6.62
C CYS A 870 26.75 -19.07 -8.05
N GLU A 871 27.55 -19.64 -8.98
CA GLU A 871 27.08 -19.99 -10.33
C GLU A 871 25.93 -21.00 -10.28
N ALA A 872 26.05 -22.06 -9.47
CA ALA A 872 24.96 -23.03 -9.27
C ALA A 872 23.70 -22.36 -8.71
N ALA A 873 23.82 -21.44 -7.75
CA ALA A 873 22.69 -20.68 -7.24
C ALA A 873 21.98 -19.88 -8.35
N LYS A 874 22.74 -19.21 -9.23
CA LYS A 874 22.20 -18.48 -10.39
C LYS A 874 21.53 -19.42 -11.40
N LEU A 875 22.07 -20.63 -11.61
CA LEU A 875 21.45 -21.63 -12.50
C LEU A 875 20.03 -21.99 -12.05
N PHE A 876 19.79 -22.12 -10.74
CA PHE A 876 18.46 -22.34 -10.17
C PHE A 876 17.57 -21.08 -10.14
N GLY A 877 18.06 -19.93 -10.62
CA GLY A 877 17.29 -18.68 -10.73
C GLY A 877 17.41 -17.74 -9.52
N PHE A 878 18.34 -17.99 -8.58
CA PHE A 878 18.62 -17.02 -7.52
C PHE A 878 19.44 -15.84 -8.02
N GLY A 879 19.19 -14.65 -7.45
CA GLY A 879 19.88 -13.41 -7.83
C GLY A 879 19.35 -12.73 -9.10
N GLU A 880 18.32 -13.30 -9.74
CA GLU A 880 17.59 -12.70 -10.85
C GLU A 880 16.07 -12.80 -10.63
N LYS A 881 15.29 -11.95 -11.29
CA LYS A 881 13.82 -12.08 -11.29
C LYS A 881 13.42 -13.40 -11.95
N THR A 882 12.40 -14.05 -11.39
CA THR A 882 11.87 -15.33 -11.91
C THR A 882 11.23 -15.15 -13.28
N GLY A 883 10.70 -13.95 -13.54
CA GLY A 883 10.00 -13.60 -14.79
C GLY A 883 8.49 -13.66 -14.66
N LEU A 884 7.95 -13.78 -13.44
CA LEU A 884 6.51 -13.71 -13.17
C LEU A 884 5.88 -12.43 -13.76
N GLY A 885 6.62 -11.32 -13.75
CA GLY A 885 6.25 -10.08 -14.41
C GLY A 885 5.35 -9.16 -13.57
N LEU A 886 5.04 -9.53 -12.33
CA LEU A 886 4.32 -8.66 -11.41
C LEU A 886 5.18 -7.45 -10.98
N PRO A 887 4.58 -6.25 -10.86
CA PRO A 887 5.26 -5.09 -10.28
C PRO A 887 5.77 -5.41 -8.88
N GLY A 888 6.98 -4.95 -8.55
CA GLY A 888 7.58 -5.16 -7.23
C GLY A 888 8.33 -6.48 -7.03
N GLU A 889 8.40 -7.35 -8.04
CA GLU A 889 9.21 -8.59 -7.95
C GLU A 889 10.68 -8.30 -7.63
N TYR A 890 11.14 -8.86 -6.50
CA TYR A 890 12.50 -8.73 -6.00
C TYR A 890 13.40 -9.83 -6.57
N ALA A 891 14.63 -9.47 -6.98
CA ALA A 891 15.56 -10.39 -7.63
C ALA A 891 16.36 -11.28 -6.64
N GLY A 892 16.29 -10.99 -5.34
CA GLY A 892 17.20 -11.59 -4.37
C GLY A 892 18.64 -11.10 -4.57
N ARG A 893 19.58 -11.72 -3.86
CA ARG A 893 21.01 -11.45 -3.97
C ARG A 893 21.81 -12.71 -3.66
N VAL A 894 22.82 -12.97 -4.48
CA VAL A 894 23.81 -14.04 -4.28
C VAL A 894 25.14 -13.42 -3.81
N PRO A 895 25.89 -14.07 -2.91
CA PRO A 895 27.20 -13.59 -2.45
C PRO A 895 28.24 -13.45 -3.57
N ILE A 896 29.16 -12.50 -3.39
CA ILE A 896 30.23 -12.16 -4.37
C ILE A 896 31.66 -12.31 -3.81
N ASP A 897 31.79 -12.58 -2.51
CA ASP A 897 33.08 -12.61 -1.79
C ASP A 897 33.54 -14.04 -1.45
N VAL A 898 32.84 -15.07 -1.92
CA VAL A 898 33.07 -16.47 -1.54
C VAL A 898 34.44 -17.02 -1.97
N ALA A 899 35.06 -16.44 -3.01
CA ALA A 899 36.38 -16.84 -3.50
C ALA A 899 37.50 -16.59 -2.48
N TYR A 900 37.44 -15.47 -1.75
CA TYR A 900 38.50 -15.06 -0.82
C TYR A 900 38.05 -15.03 0.65
N ASN A 901 36.74 -15.08 0.93
CA ASN A 901 36.19 -15.15 2.28
C ASN A 901 35.77 -16.58 2.63
N ARG A 902 36.67 -17.38 3.20
CA ARG A 902 36.39 -18.80 3.57
C ARG A 902 35.23 -18.95 4.56
N SER A 903 35.15 -18.08 5.58
CA SER A 903 34.00 -18.08 6.50
C SER A 903 32.69 -17.73 5.77
N GLY A 904 32.75 -16.78 4.83
CA GLY A 904 31.64 -16.42 3.94
C GLY A 904 31.20 -17.59 3.05
N LEU A 905 32.15 -18.36 2.49
CA LEU A 905 31.87 -19.59 1.74
C LEU A 905 31.16 -20.63 2.62
N TYR A 906 31.66 -20.88 3.83
CA TYR A 906 31.06 -21.86 4.75
C TYR A 906 29.64 -21.47 5.15
N ALA A 907 29.39 -20.19 5.41
CA ALA A 907 28.06 -19.66 5.70
C ALA A 907 27.14 -19.67 4.48
N THR A 908 27.67 -19.37 3.28
CA THR A 908 26.91 -19.44 2.02
C THR A 908 26.50 -20.88 1.71
N ALA A 909 27.37 -21.87 1.96
CA ALA A 909 27.08 -23.28 1.75
C ALA A 909 25.88 -23.81 2.57
N ILE A 910 25.52 -23.13 3.66
CA ILE A 910 24.33 -23.44 4.46
C ILE A 910 23.16 -22.49 4.21
N GLY A 911 23.25 -21.62 3.19
CA GLY A 911 22.22 -20.66 2.79
C GLY A 911 22.13 -19.39 3.63
N GLN A 912 23.22 -19.02 4.32
CA GLN A 912 23.34 -17.78 5.07
C GLN A 912 24.33 -16.82 4.36
N HIS A 913 24.97 -15.91 5.11
CA HIS A 913 25.80 -14.81 4.61
C HIS A 913 24.96 -13.74 3.89
N THR A 914 25.40 -13.23 2.75
CA THR A 914 24.69 -12.20 1.97
C THR A 914 23.65 -12.77 1.00
N LEU A 915 23.36 -14.07 1.09
CA LEU A 915 22.33 -14.75 0.30
C LEU A 915 20.93 -14.39 0.81
N VAL A 916 20.14 -13.74 -0.03
CA VAL A 916 18.71 -13.48 0.22
C VAL A 916 17.89 -13.86 -1.00
N VAL A 917 16.77 -14.54 -0.77
CA VAL A 917 15.92 -15.11 -1.83
C VAL A 917 14.45 -14.85 -1.54
N THR A 918 13.61 -14.89 -2.57
CA THR A 918 12.15 -14.85 -2.40
C THR A 918 11.59 -16.27 -2.27
N PRO A 919 10.45 -16.47 -1.56
CA PRO A 919 9.78 -17.76 -1.54
C PRO A 919 9.47 -18.31 -2.94
N LEU A 920 9.15 -17.43 -3.90
CA LEU A 920 8.90 -17.82 -5.28
C LEU A 920 10.15 -18.41 -5.96
N GLN A 921 11.33 -17.83 -5.76
CA GLN A 921 12.59 -18.40 -6.26
C GLN A 921 12.85 -19.78 -5.64
N THR A 922 12.57 -19.95 -4.34
CA THR A 922 12.70 -21.25 -3.68
C THR A 922 11.76 -22.30 -4.27
N ALA A 923 10.52 -21.93 -4.62
CA ALA A 923 9.58 -22.83 -5.30
C ALA A 923 10.06 -23.25 -6.70
N VAL A 924 10.61 -22.30 -7.47
CA VAL A 924 11.22 -22.58 -8.79
C VAL A 924 12.41 -23.55 -8.65
N MET A 925 13.28 -23.31 -7.67
CA MET A 925 14.43 -24.19 -7.38
C MET A 925 13.96 -25.61 -7.02
N MET A 926 12.99 -25.74 -6.13
CA MET A 926 12.45 -27.04 -5.71
C MET A 926 11.75 -27.78 -6.86
N ALA A 927 10.99 -27.07 -7.70
CA ALA A 927 10.37 -27.63 -8.90
C ALA A 927 11.43 -28.19 -9.87
N THR A 928 12.50 -27.43 -10.08
CA THR A 928 13.62 -27.82 -10.95
C THR A 928 14.31 -29.10 -10.46
N LEU A 929 14.47 -29.28 -9.15
CA LEU A 929 15.10 -30.46 -8.56
C LEU A 929 14.29 -31.75 -8.78
N VAL A 930 12.97 -31.67 -8.87
CA VAL A 930 12.10 -32.86 -8.97
C VAL A 930 11.60 -33.14 -10.39
N ASN A 931 11.62 -32.14 -11.28
CA ASN A 931 11.15 -32.28 -12.65
C ASN A 931 12.24 -32.68 -13.66
N GLY A 932 13.45 -33.02 -13.19
CA GLY A 932 14.57 -33.45 -14.02
C GLY A 932 15.45 -32.31 -14.55
N GLY A 933 15.47 -31.14 -13.90
CA GLY A 933 16.40 -30.05 -14.21
C GLY A 933 15.84 -28.95 -15.10
N ILE A 934 14.54 -28.91 -15.40
CA ILE A 934 13.95 -27.87 -16.24
C ILE A 934 13.52 -26.67 -15.38
N VAL A 935 14.13 -25.51 -15.63
CA VAL A 935 13.74 -24.25 -14.99
C VAL A 935 12.62 -23.61 -15.82
N TYR A 936 11.37 -23.77 -15.36
CA TYR A 936 10.22 -23.07 -15.94
C TYR A 936 10.16 -21.62 -15.44
N GLN A 937 9.76 -20.70 -16.33
CA GLN A 937 9.35 -19.36 -15.91
C GLN A 937 7.97 -19.49 -15.24
N PRO A 938 7.81 -19.08 -13.97
CA PRO A 938 6.54 -19.20 -13.28
C PRO A 938 5.46 -18.36 -13.97
N SER A 939 4.25 -18.90 -14.07
CA SER A 939 3.11 -18.23 -14.72
C SER A 939 1.88 -18.21 -13.81
N LEU A 940 1.23 -17.05 -13.75
CA LEU A 940 -0.12 -16.88 -13.18
C LEU A 940 -1.21 -16.95 -14.24
N ILE A 941 -0.87 -16.89 -15.52
CA ILE A 941 -1.85 -16.87 -16.61
C ILE A 941 -1.93 -18.27 -17.21
N GLN A 942 -3.12 -18.87 -17.12
CA GLN A 942 -3.43 -20.15 -17.76
C GLN A 942 -3.79 -19.92 -19.23
N GLY A 943 -4.51 -18.84 -19.53
CA GLY A 943 -4.89 -18.47 -20.88
C GLY A 943 -5.83 -17.28 -20.92
N GLU A 944 -6.31 -16.98 -22.12
CA GLU A 944 -7.22 -15.88 -22.39
C GLU A 944 -8.45 -16.35 -23.17
N TRP A 945 -9.60 -15.78 -22.83
CA TRP A 945 -10.87 -16.03 -23.51
C TRP A 945 -11.15 -14.89 -24.49
N CYS A 946 -11.41 -15.25 -25.75
CA CYS A 946 -11.85 -14.34 -26.81
C CYS A 946 -13.10 -14.93 -27.45
N GLU A 947 -14.23 -14.21 -27.44
CA GLU A 947 -15.48 -14.64 -28.10
C GLU A 947 -15.91 -16.09 -27.74
N GLY A 948 -15.75 -16.48 -26.47
CA GLY A 948 -16.07 -17.83 -25.98
C GLY A 948 -15.05 -18.91 -26.32
N LYS A 949 -13.96 -18.60 -27.05
CA LYS A 949 -12.85 -19.53 -27.31
C LYS A 949 -11.70 -19.29 -26.33
N PHE A 950 -11.26 -20.36 -25.68
CA PHE A 950 -10.11 -20.34 -24.79
C PHE A 950 -8.80 -20.54 -25.57
N SER A 951 -7.84 -19.64 -25.37
CA SER A 951 -6.48 -19.73 -25.90
C SER A 951 -5.49 -19.94 -24.76
N PRO A 952 -4.88 -21.12 -24.60
CA PRO A 952 -3.94 -21.39 -23.52
C PRO A 952 -2.67 -20.55 -23.68
N ALA A 953 -2.11 -20.11 -22.56
CA ALA A 953 -0.82 -19.44 -22.53
C ALA A 953 0.30 -20.46 -22.78
N ALA A 954 1.31 -20.06 -23.56
CA ALA A 954 2.47 -20.90 -23.81
C ALA A 954 3.34 -21.06 -22.55
N ILE A 955 3.69 -22.31 -22.22
CA ILE A 955 4.64 -22.64 -21.17
C ILE A 955 6.04 -22.19 -21.61
N LYS A 956 6.72 -21.40 -20.78
CA LYS A 956 8.04 -20.85 -21.09
C LYS A 956 9.11 -21.59 -20.29
N LYS A 957 10.00 -22.29 -21.02
CA LYS A 957 11.23 -22.85 -20.45
C LYS A 957 12.31 -21.78 -20.46
N LYS A 958 12.90 -21.49 -19.30
CA LYS A 958 13.95 -20.46 -19.16
C LYS A 958 15.32 -21.05 -19.49
N ARG A 959 15.62 -22.22 -18.91
CA ARG A 959 16.86 -22.97 -19.12
C ARG A 959 16.70 -24.41 -18.63
N GLU A 960 17.67 -25.25 -18.96
CA GLU A 960 17.78 -26.63 -18.50
C GLU A 960 19.11 -26.79 -17.75
N ILE A 961 19.07 -27.50 -16.64
CA ILE A 961 20.20 -27.77 -15.75
C ILE A 961 20.55 -29.25 -15.87
N PHE A 962 21.84 -29.57 -15.90
CA PHE A 962 22.29 -30.95 -15.89
C PHE A 962 21.98 -31.62 -14.54
N LEU A 963 20.94 -32.46 -14.50
CA LEU A 963 20.47 -33.10 -13.27
C LEU A 963 20.26 -34.60 -13.50
N PRO A 964 21.32 -35.43 -13.45
CA PRO A 964 21.20 -36.88 -13.64
C PRO A 964 20.27 -37.56 -12.63
N ASP A 965 19.62 -38.64 -13.05
CA ASP A 965 18.70 -39.41 -12.21
C ASP A 965 19.35 -39.89 -10.90
N SER A 966 20.65 -40.22 -10.91
CA SER A 966 21.38 -40.61 -9.70
C SER A 966 21.39 -39.52 -8.62
N ILE A 967 21.56 -38.25 -9.02
CA ILE A 967 21.50 -37.09 -8.12
C ILE A 967 20.06 -36.89 -7.63
N VAL A 968 19.08 -36.97 -8.53
CA VAL A 968 17.65 -36.81 -8.20
C VAL A 968 17.23 -37.84 -7.15
N GLN A 969 17.59 -39.11 -7.34
CA GLN A 969 17.27 -40.18 -6.40
C GLN A 969 17.93 -39.98 -5.04
N LEU A 970 19.17 -39.47 -5.00
CA LEU A 970 19.85 -39.15 -3.76
C LEU A 970 19.12 -38.04 -2.99
N PHE A 971 18.72 -36.96 -3.67
CA PHE A 971 17.93 -35.89 -3.06
C PHE A 971 16.56 -36.36 -2.61
N LYS A 972 15.85 -37.17 -3.40
CA LYS A 972 14.57 -37.78 -3.00
C LYS A 972 14.74 -38.59 -1.72
N LYS A 973 15.74 -39.46 -1.65
CA LYS A 973 16.03 -40.29 -0.46
C LYS A 973 16.37 -39.43 0.76
N GLY A 974 17.24 -38.43 0.61
CA GLY A 974 17.61 -37.51 1.69
C GLY A 974 16.41 -36.71 2.22
N MET A 975 15.60 -36.13 1.33
CA MET A 975 14.41 -35.35 1.68
C MET A 975 13.25 -36.23 2.21
N HIS A 976 13.14 -37.48 1.77
CA HIS A 976 12.21 -38.44 2.34
C HIS A 976 12.62 -38.78 3.79
N ASN A 977 13.92 -38.95 4.05
CA ASN A 977 14.43 -39.22 5.39
C ASN A 977 14.26 -38.04 6.37
N VAL A 978 14.12 -36.80 5.89
CA VAL A 978 13.76 -35.65 6.75
C VAL A 978 12.44 -35.92 7.50
N ILE A 979 11.52 -36.67 6.89
CA ILE A 979 10.25 -37.11 7.49
C ILE A 979 10.41 -38.49 8.13
N TRP A 980 11.01 -39.47 7.43
CA TRP A 980 11.00 -40.90 7.75
C TRP A 980 12.26 -41.48 8.41
N GLY A 981 13.39 -40.77 8.35
CA GLY A 981 14.66 -41.17 8.94
C GLY A 981 14.67 -41.13 10.48
N GLN A 982 15.58 -41.86 11.11
CA GLN A 982 15.65 -41.97 12.57
C GLN A 982 15.84 -40.60 13.27
N TYR A 983 16.57 -39.71 12.61
CA TYR A 983 16.99 -38.39 13.09
C TYR A 983 16.41 -37.24 12.24
N GLY A 984 15.42 -37.52 11.39
CA GLY A 984 14.78 -36.52 10.53
C GLY A 984 14.18 -35.34 11.31
N THR A 985 14.40 -34.12 10.81
CA THR A 985 13.99 -32.88 11.50
C THR A 985 12.48 -32.72 11.67
N THR A 986 11.67 -33.47 10.90
CA THR A 986 10.20 -33.41 10.94
C THR A 986 9.55 -34.74 11.34
N ARG A 987 10.28 -35.63 12.00
CA ARG A 987 9.80 -36.97 12.43
C ARG A 987 8.47 -36.96 13.18
N PHE A 988 8.18 -35.90 13.96
CA PHE A 988 6.93 -35.77 14.71
C PHE A 988 5.68 -35.80 13.83
N MET A 989 5.79 -35.46 12.53
CA MET A 989 4.66 -35.49 11.60
C MET A 989 4.05 -36.89 11.49
N ARG A 990 4.83 -37.96 11.68
CA ARG A 990 4.34 -39.35 11.67
C ARG A 990 3.29 -39.67 12.74
N GLN A 991 3.23 -38.85 13.79
CA GLN A 991 2.23 -38.98 14.85
C GLN A 991 0.98 -38.13 14.57
N ARG A 992 1.04 -37.18 13.63
CA ARG A 992 -0.03 -36.22 13.32
C ARG A 992 -0.79 -36.51 12.03
N PHE A 993 -0.15 -37.16 11.05
CA PHE A 993 -0.72 -37.43 9.73
C PHE A 993 -0.63 -38.91 9.38
N ALA A 994 -1.47 -39.37 8.43
CA ALA A 994 -1.51 -40.77 8.06
C ALA A 994 -0.22 -41.20 7.33
N PRO A 995 0.31 -42.43 7.60
CA PRO A 995 1.50 -42.96 6.94
C PRO A 995 1.42 -42.97 5.41
N GLU A 996 0.26 -43.35 4.86
CA GLU A 996 0.02 -43.42 3.41
C GLU A 996 0.22 -42.06 2.75
N GLN A 997 -0.30 -40.99 3.36
CA GLN A 997 -0.14 -39.62 2.87
C GLN A 997 1.32 -39.16 2.96
N LEU A 998 1.94 -39.35 4.13
CA LEU A 998 3.32 -38.92 4.36
C LEU A 998 4.35 -39.69 3.51
N SER A 999 4.03 -40.89 3.05
CA SER A 999 4.91 -41.67 2.18
C SER A 999 5.11 -41.03 0.79
N ARG A 1000 4.14 -40.22 0.34
CA ARG A 1000 4.15 -39.53 -0.96
C ARG A 1000 4.71 -38.12 -0.89
N ILE A 1001 5.28 -37.73 0.26
CA ILE A 1001 5.78 -36.38 0.50
C ILE A 1001 7.27 -36.46 0.84
N ILE A 1002 8.04 -35.57 0.22
CA ILE A 1002 9.42 -35.30 0.61
C ILE A 1002 9.58 -33.83 0.93
N GLY A 1003 10.55 -33.47 1.75
CA GLY A 1003 10.79 -32.06 2.01
C GLY A 1003 12.08 -31.75 2.75
N LYS A 1004 12.29 -30.45 2.98
CA LYS A 1004 13.46 -29.93 3.66
C LYS A 1004 13.08 -28.74 4.55
N THR A 1005 13.46 -28.82 5.82
CA THR A 1005 13.32 -27.71 6.77
C THR A 1005 14.45 -26.71 6.61
N SER A 1006 14.13 -25.44 6.89
CA SER A 1006 15.11 -24.40 7.15
C SER A 1006 14.75 -23.56 8.37
N THR A 1007 15.82 -23.14 9.04
CA THR A 1007 15.81 -22.09 10.05
C THR A 1007 16.96 -21.17 9.69
N ALA A 1008 16.65 -19.96 9.25
CA ALA A 1008 17.64 -18.99 8.82
C ALA A 1008 17.79 -17.91 9.89
N GLU A 1009 19.03 -17.59 10.25
CA GLU A 1009 19.30 -16.66 11.33
C GLU A 1009 19.28 -15.24 10.79
N VAL A 1010 18.46 -14.38 11.40
CA VAL A 1010 18.33 -12.98 11.04
C VAL A 1010 18.77 -12.13 12.21
N ILE A 1011 19.78 -11.31 11.99
CA ILE A 1011 20.22 -10.32 12.96
C ILE A 1011 19.36 -9.09 12.75
N ALA A 1012 18.33 -8.94 13.58
CA ALA A 1012 17.43 -7.80 13.56
C ALA A 1012 17.70 -6.94 14.80
N ARG A 1013 17.83 -5.63 14.60
CA ARG A 1013 17.66 -4.70 15.72
C ARG A 1013 16.16 -4.50 15.89
N VAL A 1014 15.61 -4.82 17.05
CA VAL A 1014 14.16 -4.91 17.23
C VAL A 1014 13.62 -3.79 18.13
N GLY A 1015 14.51 -3.00 18.73
CA GLY A 1015 14.17 -1.75 19.38
C GLY A 1015 15.40 -0.87 19.57
N LEU A 1016 15.22 0.20 20.35
CA LEU A 1016 16.22 1.24 20.54
C LEU A 1016 17.21 0.93 21.65
N ASP A 1017 16.91 -0.06 22.50
CA ASP A 1017 17.73 -0.48 23.64
C ASP A 1017 19.17 -0.84 23.24
N ARG A 1018 20.14 -0.34 24.01
CA ARG A 1018 21.58 -0.58 23.77
C ARG A 1018 22.01 -1.98 24.21
N GLU A 1019 21.56 -2.43 25.39
CA GLU A 1019 22.00 -3.69 26.01
C GLU A 1019 21.57 -4.92 25.21
N ARG A 1020 20.30 -4.98 24.80
CA ARG A 1020 19.80 -6.07 23.95
C ARG A 1020 20.16 -5.89 22.48
N GLY A 1021 20.39 -4.64 22.05
CA GLY A 1021 20.97 -4.31 20.74
C GLY A 1021 20.36 -5.09 19.56
N ARG A 1022 21.21 -5.84 18.87
CA ARG A 1022 20.80 -6.71 17.76
C ARG A 1022 20.43 -8.09 18.28
N MET A 1023 19.19 -8.50 18.06
CA MET A 1023 18.71 -9.83 18.40
C MET A 1023 18.89 -10.79 17.23
N LYS A 1024 19.17 -12.05 17.58
CA LYS A 1024 19.23 -13.15 16.64
C LYS A 1024 17.85 -13.79 16.57
N LEU A 1025 17.06 -13.37 15.58
CA LEU A 1025 15.76 -13.95 15.26
C LEU A 1025 15.93 -15.04 14.20
N LYS A 1026 14.85 -15.76 13.93
CA LYS A 1026 14.84 -16.88 13.00
C LYS A 1026 13.71 -16.74 12.00
N ASP A 1027 14.03 -16.90 10.73
CA ASP A 1027 13.06 -17.09 9.67
C ASP A 1027 12.92 -18.59 9.41
N VAL A 1028 11.67 -19.04 9.36
CA VAL A 1028 11.31 -20.45 9.32
C VAL A 1028 10.80 -20.80 7.94
N TRP A 1029 11.33 -21.88 7.37
CA TRP A 1029 10.90 -22.36 6.07
C TRP A 1029 10.68 -23.87 6.05
N PHE A 1030 9.77 -24.29 5.20
CA PHE A 1030 9.68 -25.67 4.76
C PHE A 1030 9.36 -25.73 3.28
N ALA A 1031 10.17 -26.47 2.53
CA ALA A 1031 9.90 -26.79 1.14
C ALA A 1031 9.54 -28.26 1.02
N ALA A 1032 8.38 -28.54 0.42
CA ALA A 1032 7.81 -29.86 0.27
C ALA A 1032 7.45 -30.14 -1.18
N VAL A 1033 7.47 -31.42 -1.55
CA VAL A 1033 6.96 -31.90 -2.83
C VAL A 1033 6.02 -33.08 -2.56
N GLY A 1034 4.80 -32.98 -3.08
CA GLY A 1034 3.81 -34.06 -3.10
C GLY A 1034 3.86 -34.83 -4.42
N TYR A 1035 3.66 -36.14 -4.35
CA TYR A 1035 3.68 -37.05 -5.48
C TYR A 1035 2.33 -37.76 -5.64
N GLU A 1036 1.97 -38.10 -6.87
CA GLU A 1036 0.76 -38.90 -7.15
C GLU A 1036 0.94 -40.36 -6.70
N ASP A 1037 2.18 -40.84 -6.66
CA ASP A 1037 2.54 -42.23 -6.40
C ASP A 1037 3.52 -42.38 -5.22
N GLU A 1038 3.45 -43.53 -4.54
CA GLU A 1038 4.33 -43.87 -3.40
C GLU A 1038 5.77 -44.17 -3.83
N ALA A 1039 6.00 -44.45 -5.11
CA ALA A 1039 7.34 -44.63 -5.67
C ALA A 1039 8.05 -43.28 -5.95
N LEU A 1040 7.39 -42.14 -5.67
CA LEU A 1040 7.92 -40.80 -5.84
C LEU A 1040 8.39 -40.53 -7.28
N THR A 1041 7.66 -41.00 -8.28
CA THR A 1041 8.02 -40.88 -9.71
C THR A 1041 7.33 -39.71 -10.38
N LEU A 1042 6.09 -39.40 -10.01
CA LEU A 1042 5.24 -38.37 -10.62
C LEU A 1042 5.03 -37.20 -9.64
N PRO A 1043 5.91 -36.17 -9.65
CA PRO A 1043 5.74 -35.01 -8.79
C PRO A 1043 4.48 -34.24 -9.21
N ASP A 1044 3.60 -33.95 -8.27
CA ASP A 1044 2.32 -33.27 -8.50
C ASP A 1044 2.41 -31.77 -8.17
N ILE A 1045 2.92 -31.46 -6.98
CA ILE A 1045 2.86 -30.12 -6.42
C ILE A 1045 4.11 -29.85 -5.58
N VAL A 1046 4.66 -28.65 -5.72
CA VAL A 1046 5.69 -28.09 -4.85
C VAL A 1046 5.04 -27.07 -3.94
N VAL A 1047 5.24 -27.22 -2.63
CA VAL A 1047 4.76 -26.27 -1.63
C VAL A 1047 5.92 -25.68 -0.86
N VAL A 1048 6.04 -24.36 -0.85
CA VAL A 1048 7.02 -23.62 -0.02
C VAL A 1048 6.25 -22.79 0.99
N VAL A 1049 6.53 -23.02 2.26
CA VAL A 1049 6.01 -22.25 3.39
C VAL A 1049 7.15 -21.42 3.97
N TYR A 1050 6.92 -20.12 4.10
CA TYR A 1050 7.82 -19.14 4.70
C TYR A 1050 7.09 -18.43 5.84
N LEU A 1051 7.66 -18.46 7.03
CA LEU A 1051 7.15 -17.81 8.22
C LEU A 1051 8.23 -16.86 8.74
N ARG A 1052 7.96 -15.57 8.64
CA ARG A 1052 8.86 -14.52 9.09
C ARG A 1052 8.87 -14.50 10.62
N LEU A 1053 10.07 -14.49 11.23
CA LEU A 1053 10.24 -14.48 12.69
C LEU A 1053 9.57 -15.67 13.44
N GLY A 1054 9.63 -16.86 12.85
CA GLY A 1054 9.19 -18.11 13.48
C GLY A 1054 10.25 -18.70 14.44
N GLU A 1055 9.88 -19.75 15.18
CA GLU A 1055 10.81 -20.39 16.12
C GLU A 1055 11.58 -21.57 15.50
N PHE A 1056 10.87 -22.54 14.91
CA PHE A 1056 11.48 -23.76 14.39
C PHE A 1056 10.99 -24.12 12.97
N GLY A 1057 11.92 -24.54 12.10
CA GLY A 1057 11.65 -25.12 10.77
C GLY A 1057 10.50 -26.15 10.71
N ARG A 1058 10.27 -26.86 11.81
CA ARG A 1058 9.22 -27.88 11.95
C ARG A 1058 7.81 -27.33 12.02
N ASP A 1059 7.63 -26.03 12.33
CA ASP A 1059 6.31 -25.42 12.51
C ASP A 1059 5.64 -25.14 11.15
N ALA A 1060 6.45 -24.91 10.11
CA ALA A 1060 5.98 -24.75 8.72
C ALA A 1060 5.62 -26.08 8.04
N ALA A 1061 6.16 -27.21 8.51
CA ALA A 1061 6.01 -28.50 7.84
C ALA A 1061 4.56 -29.02 7.80
N PRO A 1062 3.78 -28.98 8.91
CA PRO A 1062 2.36 -29.37 8.89
C PRO A 1062 1.51 -28.55 7.92
N MET A 1063 1.84 -27.26 7.73
CA MET A 1063 1.12 -26.39 6.80
C MET A 1063 1.32 -26.85 5.36
N ALA A 1064 2.55 -27.20 4.99
CA ALA A 1064 2.83 -27.72 3.65
C ALA A 1064 2.14 -29.07 3.38
N VAL A 1065 2.11 -29.99 4.37
CA VAL A 1065 1.40 -31.26 4.24
C VAL A 1065 -0.10 -31.02 4.04
N ARG A 1066 -0.73 -30.17 4.86
CA ARG A 1066 -2.15 -29.80 4.70
C ARG A 1066 -2.45 -29.17 3.33
N MET A 1067 -1.54 -28.34 2.80
CA MET A 1067 -1.68 -27.76 1.46
C MET A 1067 -1.69 -28.83 0.36
N ILE A 1068 -0.80 -29.84 0.46
CA ILE A 1068 -0.74 -30.95 -0.49
C ILE A 1068 -2.04 -31.77 -0.41
N GLU A 1069 -2.50 -32.11 0.80
CA GLU A 1069 -3.78 -32.81 1.01
C GLU A 1069 -4.96 -32.04 0.43
N LYS A 1070 -5.00 -30.73 0.66
CA LYS A 1070 -6.08 -29.88 0.14
C LYS A 1070 -6.07 -29.84 -1.39
N TRP A 1071 -4.89 -29.81 -2.00
CA TRP A 1071 -4.76 -29.86 -3.45
C TRP A 1071 -5.26 -31.19 -4.02
N GLU A 1072 -4.94 -32.31 -3.40
CA GLU A 1072 -5.48 -33.63 -3.80
C GLU A 1072 -7.01 -33.67 -3.72
N GLU A 1073 -7.60 -33.09 -2.67
CA GLU A 1073 -9.06 -32.98 -2.52
C GLU A 1073 -9.68 -32.17 -3.67
N ILE A 1074 -9.13 -30.99 -3.97
CA ILE A 1074 -9.61 -30.11 -5.04
C ILE A 1074 -9.49 -30.79 -6.40
N ARG A 1075 -8.39 -31.50 -6.66
CA ARG A 1075 -8.20 -32.25 -7.90
C ARG A 1075 -9.25 -33.34 -8.07
N LYS A 1076 -9.52 -34.13 -7.04
CA LYS A 1076 -10.55 -35.18 -7.08
C LYS A 1076 -11.92 -34.59 -7.40
N LYS A 1077 -12.31 -33.49 -6.73
CA LYS A 1077 -13.56 -32.78 -7.01
C LYS A 1077 -13.66 -32.21 -8.43
N SER A 1078 -12.53 -31.89 -9.07
CA SER A 1078 -12.53 -31.33 -10.43
C SER A 1078 -12.62 -32.39 -11.54
N LEU A 1079 -12.41 -33.66 -11.19
CA LEU A 1079 -12.51 -34.80 -12.11
C LEU A 1079 -13.92 -35.41 -12.11
N ASP A 1080 -14.67 -35.20 -11.03
CA ASP A 1080 -16.11 -35.52 -10.89
C ASP A 1080 -16.98 -34.38 -11.47
#